data_AF-A0A1N6YXQ6-F1
#
_entry.id   AF-A0A1N6YXQ6-F1
#
_cell.length_a   1.000
_cell.length_b   1.000
_cell.length_c   1.000
_cell.angle_alpha   90.00
_cell.angle_beta   90.00
_cell.angle_gamma   90.00
#
_symmetry.space_group_name_H-M   'P 1'
#
loop_
_entity.id
_entity.type
_entity.pdbx_description
1 polymer ?
#
loop_
_entity_poly.entity_id
_entity_poly.type
_entity_poly.pdbx_seq_one_letter_code
_entity_poly.pdbx_strand_id
1 'polypeptide(L)'
;MKLNDTGRDGQSNYLLTLEEIMSWQINDTLPRRDNENNAPIYAELPALQRGAVWKAAKVEAFWDSLIRGFPIGSLLLSPYDERLGHAEYKLGNNTAQINQGSRFHLLDGQQRATAVAIGFLDVWANPQYSEGPALWLDLGNNSPGGDRAFLFRLLTRSHPWGYSARDPETRLKHAQIRSALACFRKVAQDPTARGATLPLQLAWPWDAVCPMPVSILLKAAVHTDWHAELLRLLSALPMWHDDAVVNDGSSLVAQWKKALEGEFRPRLEWIIDALSAELRMRTIPAIIMRERALPMAMQEINSQERSDPSVDAVETLFVRINTAGVPLSTEDLIYSSLKAVWPGATLALESLLGKQRIVAPEHMVTFLYRLHLAFSEDRNNDKAPLTPDVATFRSALKDPARLEAFQAFVVERARLGTITQLFDLVRLAGPDDKAAWKLPPTLAAGIFSGGKGLDLLFISAAWILRLEKAGIGVGQLSASQQRRSLGFLVAMAEFAESPEQCVARLWEALHSIADDMLLPDFFNAKRYQLLLPIHHGGLVMLPLVPPAVLAQLIRSRVTAGQKGFPGPNHADFWRSESLWTHYYSRLVPDNFSQLESGLREWLQGQKLDGTNTDDTDAATLTGRRHLAWQRFFDRLWDKRALVDYAQRGWLMRWFPDYDPTLPGQMEDVNRPWDYDHIHPQALRCNEAPGAIRDWHRSLGNLRAWPLELNRADQHAAPADKLDAAPDRDDRNFGMHAGRDVRKASFIEEDQEWAFWRDSVPAGSQFDPRYLAKYPDFEHACRALILATTSRFCSIYAHWFDQLALGELQRE
;
A
#
# COMPACT_ATOMS: atom_id res chain seq x y z
N MET A 1 -23.51 24.12 -45.05
CA MET A 1 -22.82 24.91 -46.10
C MET A 1 -21.43 25.22 -45.55
N LYS A 2 -20.40 24.78 -46.28
CA LYS A 2 -18.95 24.73 -45.95
C LYS A 2 -18.56 23.87 -44.72
N LEU A 3 -18.52 22.56 -44.96
CA LEU A 3 -17.54 21.67 -44.33
C LEU A 3 -16.16 22.17 -44.76
N ASN A 4 -15.37 22.69 -43.82
CA ASN A 4 -13.95 22.88 -44.04
C ASN A 4 -13.26 21.53 -43.82
N ASP A 5 -12.53 21.15 -44.85
CA ASP A 5 -11.65 20.01 -44.98
C ASP A 5 -10.39 20.21 -44.14
N THR A 6 -10.15 19.37 -43.13
CA THR A 6 -8.84 19.12 -42.52
C THR A 6 -8.73 17.67 -42.05
N GLY A 7 -8.38 16.78 -42.99
CA GLY A 7 -7.67 15.50 -42.87
C GLY A 7 -7.66 14.73 -41.55
N ARG A 8 -8.63 13.83 -41.35
CA ARG A 8 -8.54 12.45 -40.78
C ARG A 8 -9.90 11.92 -40.26
N ASP A 9 -10.89 12.78 -40.03
CA ASP A 9 -12.19 12.49 -39.35
C ASP A 9 -13.13 11.44 -40.00
N GLY A 10 -12.69 10.70 -41.03
CA GLY A 10 -13.46 9.67 -41.73
C GLY A 10 -12.83 8.27 -41.76
N GLN A 11 -11.69 8.03 -41.10
CA GLN A 11 -11.04 6.69 -41.06
C GLN A 11 -11.62 5.82 -39.93
N SER A 12 -11.63 4.49 -40.07
CA SER A 12 -12.15 3.57 -39.04
C SER A 12 -11.06 3.08 -38.09
N ASN A 13 -9.80 3.34 -38.45
CA ASN A 13 -8.63 2.87 -37.75
C ASN A 13 -7.42 3.68 -38.21
N TYR A 14 -6.52 3.96 -37.27
CA TYR A 14 -5.21 4.58 -37.52
C TYR A 14 -4.10 3.60 -37.18
N LEU A 15 -2.91 3.91 -37.68
CA LEU A 15 -1.67 3.24 -37.34
C LEU A 15 -0.81 4.26 -36.61
N LEU A 16 -0.68 4.09 -35.29
CA LEU A 16 0.04 5.04 -34.44
C LEU A 16 1.46 4.58 -34.23
N THR A 17 2.44 5.47 -34.37
CA THR A 17 3.82 5.16 -34.00
C THR A 17 3.99 5.22 -32.48
N LEU A 18 5.13 4.72 -31.98
CA LEU A 18 5.47 4.86 -30.57
C LEU A 18 5.58 6.35 -30.19
N GLU A 19 6.17 7.17 -31.09
CA GLU A 19 6.33 8.64 -31.05
C GLU A 19 5.01 9.41 -30.89
N GLU A 20 3.94 8.91 -31.49
CA GLU A 20 2.63 9.49 -31.29
C GLU A 20 2.08 9.11 -29.90
N ILE A 21 2.24 7.84 -29.48
CA ILE A 21 1.66 7.34 -28.23
C ILE A 21 2.32 7.92 -26.98
N MET A 22 3.65 8.03 -26.89
CA MET A 22 4.25 8.61 -25.67
C MET A 22 3.94 10.09 -25.52
N SER A 23 3.78 10.82 -26.65
CA SER A 23 3.56 12.25 -26.65
C SER A 23 2.26 12.66 -25.94
N TRP A 24 1.37 11.70 -25.68
CA TRP A 24 0.18 11.89 -24.85
C TRP A 24 0.51 12.26 -23.40
N GLN A 25 1.63 11.75 -22.89
CA GLN A 25 2.01 11.79 -21.48
C GLN A 25 3.24 12.65 -21.20
N ILE A 26 4.22 12.63 -22.10
CA ILE A 26 5.52 13.26 -21.85
C ILE A 26 5.88 14.24 -22.97
N ASN A 27 6.67 15.24 -22.58
CA ASN A 27 7.18 16.32 -23.44
C ASN A 27 8.64 16.08 -23.86
N ASP A 28 9.02 14.83 -24.14
CA ASP A 28 10.40 14.51 -24.52
C ASP A 28 10.64 14.69 -26.03
N THR A 29 11.85 15.16 -26.35
CA THR A 29 12.26 15.66 -27.66
C THR A 29 12.86 14.56 -28.53
N LEU A 30 12.06 13.59 -28.96
CA LEU A 30 12.36 12.90 -30.21
C LEU A 30 11.68 13.67 -31.35
N PRO A 31 12.38 14.00 -32.45
CA PRO A 31 11.74 14.62 -33.60
C PRO A 31 10.58 13.73 -34.04
N ARG A 32 9.36 14.27 -33.97
CA ARG A 32 8.23 13.59 -34.60
C ARG A 32 8.58 13.44 -36.07
N ARG A 33 8.28 12.27 -36.63
CA ARG A 33 8.18 12.21 -38.08
C ARG A 33 7.06 13.14 -38.49
N ASP A 34 7.42 14.14 -39.27
CA ASP A 34 6.45 14.86 -40.08
C ASP A 34 5.85 13.82 -41.03
N ASN A 35 4.72 13.23 -40.64
CA ASN A 35 3.82 12.67 -41.61
C ASN A 35 3.28 13.88 -42.38
N GLU A 36 3.99 14.29 -43.45
CA GLU A 36 3.81 15.53 -44.22
C GLU A 36 2.36 15.77 -44.71
N ASN A 37 1.43 14.84 -44.51
CA ASN A 37 0.06 14.89 -44.99
C ASN A 37 -1.04 14.62 -43.93
N ASN A 38 -0.74 14.55 -42.62
CA ASN A 38 -1.77 14.17 -41.64
C ASN A 38 -1.61 14.81 -40.25
N ALA A 39 -2.71 15.29 -39.66
CA ALA A 39 -2.72 15.88 -38.31
C ALA A 39 -2.35 14.83 -37.23
N PRO A 40 -1.54 15.20 -36.21
CA PRO A 40 -1.15 14.30 -35.13
C PRO A 40 -2.37 13.86 -34.31
N ILE A 41 -2.37 12.61 -33.85
CA ILE A 41 -3.45 12.07 -33.01
C ILE A 41 -3.05 12.18 -31.55
N TYR A 42 -3.89 12.86 -30.78
CA TYR A 42 -3.74 13.00 -29.34
C TYR A 42 -4.87 12.25 -28.64
N ALA A 43 -4.53 11.30 -27.76
CA ALA A 43 -5.52 10.57 -26.97
C ALA A 43 -5.43 10.96 -25.49
N GLU A 44 -6.55 11.41 -24.96
CA GLU A 44 -6.73 11.70 -23.54
C GLU A 44 -7.39 10.53 -22.84
N LEU A 45 -7.19 10.44 -21.53
CA LEU A 45 -7.97 9.52 -20.73
C LEU A 45 -9.34 10.14 -20.47
N PRO A 46 -10.46 9.48 -20.80
CA PRO A 46 -11.76 9.96 -20.36
C PRO A 46 -11.80 9.92 -18.84
N ALA A 47 -12.66 10.74 -18.25
CA ALA A 47 -12.76 10.83 -16.80
C ALA A 47 -13.14 9.47 -16.16
N LEU A 48 -13.72 8.55 -16.94
CA LEU A 48 -14.05 7.19 -16.51
C LEU A 48 -12.82 6.28 -16.29
N GLN A 49 -11.61 6.67 -16.72
CA GLN A 49 -10.41 5.86 -16.45
C GLN A 49 -9.84 6.08 -15.05
N ARG A 50 -9.31 5.00 -14.47
CA ARG A 50 -8.47 5.04 -13.25
C ARG A 50 -7.01 5.29 -13.59
N GLY A 51 -6.15 5.52 -12.59
CA GLY A 51 -4.70 5.62 -12.79
C GLY A 51 -4.05 4.31 -13.28
N ALA A 52 -2.85 4.39 -13.85
CA ALA A 52 -2.14 3.20 -14.33
C ALA A 52 -1.63 2.30 -13.16
N VAL A 53 -1.85 0.99 -13.27
CA VAL A 53 -1.65 0.00 -12.17
C VAL A 53 -0.63 -1.09 -12.49
N TRP A 54 0.00 -1.07 -13.67
CA TRP A 54 1.05 -2.06 -13.98
C TRP A 54 2.26 -1.91 -13.05
N LYS A 55 2.66 -3.04 -12.47
CA LYS A 55 3.90 -3.21 -11.69
C LYS A 55 5.12 -3.26 -12.60
N ALA A 56 6.31 -3.13 -12.00
CA ALA A 56 7.60 -3.23 -12.68
C ALA A 56 7.68 -4.46 -13.61
N ALA A 57 7.37 -5.65 -13.10
CA ALA A 57 7.37 -6.89 -13.86
C ALA A 57 6.57 -6.85 -15.18
N LYS A 58 5.39 -6.22 -15.18
CA LYS A 58 4.56 -6.10 -16.40
C LYS A 58 5.11 -5.09 -17.39
N VAL A 59 5.67 -3.98 -16.90
CA VAL A 59 6.33 -2.98 -17.77
C VAL A 59 7.57 -3.59 -18.42
N GLU A 60 8.38 -4.33 -17.66
CA GLU A 60 9.57 -5.03 -18.18
C GLU A 60 9.18 -6.09 -19.25
N ALA A 61 8.17 -6.91 -18.99
CA ALA A 61 7.69 -7.92 -19.94
C ALA A 61 7.10 -7.31 -21.22
N PHE A 62 6.44 -6.15 -21.12
CA PHE A 62 5.94 -5.41 -22.29
C PHE A 62 7.08 -4.99 -23.21
N TRP A 63 8.16 -4.43 -22.65
CA TRP A 63 9.32 -4.01 -23.44
C TRP A 63 10.12 -5.19 -24.00
N ASP A 64 10.22 -6.31 -23.28
CA ASP A 64 10.76 -7.58 -23.83
C ASP A 64 9.97 -8.01 -25.07
N SER A 65 8.65 -7.98 -25.00
CA SER A 65 7.78 -8.35 -26.13
C SER A 65 7.95 -7.38 -27.32
N LEU A 66 8.04 -6.08 -27.04
CA LEU A 66 8.18 -5.03 -28.05
C LEU A 66 9.46 -5.22 -28.88
N ILE A 67 10.62 -5.38 -28.23
CA ILE A 67 11.90 -5.51 -28.94
C ILE A 67 12.05 -6.86 -29.66
N ARG A 68 11.32 -7.90 -29.22
CA ARG A 68 11.20 -9.19 -29.94
C ARG A 68 10.33 -9.10 -31.18
N GLY A 69 9.72 -7.95 -31.43
CA GLY A 69 8.85 -7.69 -32.56
C GLY A 69 7.45 -8.28 -32.40
N PHE A 70 7.06 -8.71 -31.20
CA PHE A 70 5.73 -9.26 -30.96
C PHE A 70 4.64 -8.21 -31.20
N PRO A 71 3.49 -8.60 -31.76
CA PRO A 71 2.42 -7.66 -32.01
C PRO A 71 1.86 -7.12 -30.69
N ILE A 72 1.76 -5.80 -30.59
CA ILE A 72 1.14 -5.13 -29.46
C ILE A 72 -0.36 -5.03 -29.75
N GLY A 73 -1.19 -5.42 -28.78
CA GLY A 73 -2.64 -5.31 -28.88
C GLY A 73 -3.08 -3.88 -29.20
N SER A 74 -4.13 -3.75 -30.02
CA SER A 74 -4.64 -2.47 -30.50
C SER A 74 -5.01 -1.51 -29.36
N LEU A 75 -4.98 -0.21 -29.65
CA LEU A 75 -5.61 0.81 -28.83
C LEU A 75 -7.05 1.02 -29.31
N LEU A 76 -7.98 1.20 -28.38
CA LEU A 76 -9.35 1.57 -28.74
C LEU A 76 -9.54 3.06 -28.46
N LEU A 77 -9.88 3.82 -29.49
CA LEU A 77 -10.13 5.25 -29.42
C LEU A 77 -11.60 5.55 -29.70
N SER A 78 -12.14 6.61 -29.13
CA SER A 78 -13.35 7.27 -29.61
C SER A 78 -13.05 8.73 -29.93
N PRO A 79 -13.80 9.35 -30.86
CA PRO A 79 -13.73 10.80 -31.05
C PRO A 79 -13.84 11.52 -29.69
N TYR A 80 -13.11 12.62 -29.54
CA TYR A 80 -13.18 13.40 -28.32
C TYR A 80 -14.61 13.93 -28.11
N ASP A 81 -15.15 13.64 -26.94
CA ASP A 81 -16.40 14.20 -26.46
C ASP A 81 -16.11 14.88 -25.12
N GLU A 82 -16.33 16.19 -25.05
CA GLU A 82 -16.12 16.99 -23.84
C GLU A 82 -16.95 16.44 -22.66
N ARG A 83 -18.09 15.79 -22.93
CA ARG A 83 -18.98 15.20 -21.93
C ARG A 83 -18.38 13.99 -21.22
N LEU A 84 -17.44 13.29 -21.84
CA LEU A 84 -16.73 12.17 -21.20
C LEU A 84 -15.66 12.65 -20.20
N GLY A 85 -15.43 13.97 -20.12
CA GLY A 85 -14.46 14.61 -19.24
C GLY A 85 -13.02 14.17 -19.52
N HIS A 86 -12.12 14.43 -18.58
CA HIS A 86 -10.69 14.06 -18.70
C HIS A 86 -10.14 13.49 -17.39
N ALA A 87 -9.13 12.64 -17.50
CA ALA A 87 -8.30 12.16 -16.40
C ALA A 87 -6.81 12.33 -16.74
N GLU A 88 -5.97 12.36 -15.70
CA GLU A 88 -4.52 12.43 -15.86
C GLU A 88 -3.91 11.05 -16.08
N TYR A 89 -2.98 10.96 -17.03
CA TYR A 89 -2.09 9.81 -17.13
C TYR A 89 -1.09 9.78 -15.97
N LYS A 90 -0.47 8.61 -15.74
CA LYS A 90 0.51 8.40 -14.66
C LYS A 90 1.71 9.35 -14.68
N LEU A 91 2.16 9.76 -15.86
CA LEU A 91 3.30 10.68 -16.02
C LEU A 91 2.86 12.14 -16.25
N GLY A 92 1.57 12.43 -16.09
CA GLY A 92 0.95 13.71 -16.45
C GLY A 92 0.41 13.73 -17.88
N ASN A 93 -0.27 14.83 -18.22
CA ASN A 93 -0.83 15.06 -19.56
C ASN A 93 -0.01 16.13 -20.28
N ASN A 94 0.32 15.90 -21.55
CA ASN A 94 0.95 16.91 -22.38
C ASN A 94 -0.08 17.90 -22.98
N THR A 95 -0.50 18.87 -22.17
CA THR A 95 -1.54 19.85 -22.55
C THR A 95 -1.10 20.83 -23.64
N ALA A 96 0.20 21.04 -23.85
CA ALA A 96 0.73 21.98 -24.84
C ALA A 96 0.45 21.54 -26.30
N GLN A 97 0.22 20.25 -26.54
CA GLN A 97 -0.01 19.69 -27.88
C GLN A 97 -1.49 19.44 -28.20
N ILE A 98 -2.38 19.57 -27.22
CA ILE A 98 -3.84 19.39 -27.38
C ILE A 98 -4.41 20.30 -28.49
N ASN A 99 -3.82 21.49 -28.68
CA ASN A 99 -4.27 22.48 -29.66
C ASN A 99 -3.67 22.27 -31.06
N GLN A 100 -2.89 21.21 -31.30
CA GLN A 100 -2.12 21.00 -32.54
C GLN A 100 -2.55 19.77 -33.35
N GLY A 101 -3.59 19.01 -32.94
CA GLY A 101 -3.99 17.76 -33.59
C GLY A 101 -5.43 17.31 -33.33
N SER A 102 -5.81 16.15 -33.90
CA SER A 102 -7.13 15.53 -33.68
C SER A 102 -7.18 14.86 -32.31
N ARG A 103 -8.16 15.24 -31.49
CA ARG A 103 -8.33 14.74 -30.12
C ARG A 103 -9.23 13.50 -30.09
N PHE A 104 -8.84 12.52 -29.29
CA PHE A 104 -9.57 11.28 -29.05
C PHE A 104 -9.58 10.96 -27.55
N HIS A 105 -10.52 10.12 -27.13
CA HIS A 105 -10.48 9.44 -25.84
C HIS A 105 -9.89 8.03 -26.01
N LEU A 106 -8.95 7.67 -25.16
CA LEU A 106 -8.43 6.30 -25.04
C LEU A 106 -9.44 5.49 -24.23
N LEU A 107 -10.05 4.47 -24.82
CA LEU A 107 -11.01 3.58 -24.16
C LEU A 107 -10.36 2.27 -23.67
N ASP A 108 -9.36 1.76 -24.41
CA ASP A 108 -8.55 0.61 -24.00
C ASP A 108 -7.08 0.78 -24.42
N GLY A 109 -6.19 0.24 -23.61
CA GLY A 109 -4.74 0.26 -23.84
C GLY A 109 -3.98 1.28 -23.01
N GLN A 110 -4.59 1.89 -21.99
CA GLN A 110 -3.94 2.83 -21.07
C GLN A 110 -2.62 2.30 -20.51
N GLN A 111 -2.63 1.06 -19.99
CA GLN A 111 -1.44 0.48 -19.37
C GLN A 111 -0.30 0.29 -20.40
N ARG A 112 -0.64 -0.09 -21.65
CA ARG A 112 0.30 -0.22 -22.76
C ARG A 112 0.85 1.16 -23.15
N ALA A 113 -0.01 2.18 -23.27
CA ALA A 113 0.39 3.54 -23.58
C ALA A 113 1.34 4.12 -22.52
N THR A 114 1.04 3.91 -21.22
CA THR A 114 1.95 4.30 -20.12
C THR A 114 3.24 3.50 -20.13
N ALA A 115 3.23 2.20 -20.43
CA ALA A 115 4.46 1.42 -20.57
C ALA A 115 5.35 1.93 -21.70
N VAL A 116 4.76 2.31 -22.85
CA VAL A 116 5.47 3.01 -23.93
C VAL A 116 6.07 4.31 -23.38
N ALA A 117 5.27 5.18 -22.76
CA ALA A 117 5.76 6.46 -22.24
C ALA A 117 6.91 6.31 -21.23
N ILE A 118 6.86 5.30 -20.35
CA ILE A 118 7.94 5.00 -19.39
C ILE A 118 9.28 4.72 -20.09
N GLY A 119 9.29 4.04 -21.24
CA GLY A 119 10.58 3.75 -21.92
C GLY A 119 11.20 4.97 -22.59
N PHE A 120 10.39 5.97 -22.97
CA PHE A 120 10.87 7.24 -23.50
C PHE A 120 11.14 8.29 -22.40
N LEU A 121 10.83 7.99 -21.14
CA LEU A 121 11.02 8.94 -20.05
C LEU A 121 12.51 9.15 -19.75
N ASP A 122 13.07 10.25 -20.23
CA ASP A 122 14.44 10.67 -19.91
C ASP A 122 14.46 11.52 -18.64
N VAL A 123 14.63 10.84 -17.50
CA VAL A 123 14.76 11.48 -16.18
C VAL A 123 16.03 12.32 -16.02
N TRP A 124 17.03 12.15 -16.90
CA TRP A 124 18.32 12.84 -16.83
C TRP A 124 18.28 14.18 -17.54
N ALA A 125 17.62 14.26 -18.70
CA ALA A 125 17.43 15.51 -19.44
C ALA A 125 16.28 16.36 -18.89
N ASN A 126 15.35 15.76 -18.14
CA ASN A 126 14.11 16.41 -17.70
C ASN A 126 13.93 16.33 -16.17
N PRO A 127 14.47 17.30 -15.40
CA PRO A 127 14.40 17.31 -13.94
C PRO A 127 12.97 17.30 -13.38
N GLN A 128 11.97 17.76 -14.14
CA GLN A 128 10.55 17.70 -13.75
C GLN A 128 10.03 16.27 -13.57
N TYR A 129 10.70 15.27 -14.16
CA TYR A 129 10.37 13.86 -14.00
C TYR A 129 11.35 13.11 -13.07
N SER A 130 12.09 13.84 -12.23
CA SER A 130 13.07 13.28 -11.28
C SER A 130 12.50 12.24 -10.31
N GLU A 131 11.22 12.38 -10.00
CA GLU A 131 10.46 11.46 -9.14
C GLU A 131 9.77 10.32 -9.92
N GLY A 132 9.86 10.34 -11.26
CA GLY A 132 9.29 9.34 -12.15
C GLY A 132 10.13 8.06 -12.23
N PRO A 133 9.58 6.94 -12.73
CA PRO A 133 10.32 5.69 -12.85
C PRO A 133 11.39 5.76 -13.94
N ALA A 134 12.46 4.96 -13.83
CA ALA A 134 13.50 4.88 -14.86
C ALA A 134 13.60 3.45 -15.43
N LEU A 135 13.50 3.31 -16.76
CA LEU A 135 13.60 2.01 -17.44
C LEU A 135 15.00 1.79 -18.02
N TRP A 136 15.54 0.61 -17.73
CA TRP A 136 16.87 0.17 -18.16
C TRP A 136 16.80 -1.16 -18.91
N LEU A 137 17.82 -1.45 -19.70
CA LEU A 137 18.04 -2.74 -20.36
C LEU A 137 19.43 -3.27 -19.97
N ASP A 138 19.49 -4.49 -19.44
CA ASP A 138 20.76 -5.15 -19.15
C ASP A 138 21.30 -5.90 -20.38
N LEU A 139 22.36 -5.37 -21.00
CA LEU A 139 23.01 -5.96 -22.16
C LEU A 139 23.86 -7.19 -21.84
N GLY A 140 24.35 -7.32 -20.60
CA GLY A 140 25.30 -8.38 -20.27
C GLY A 140 24.62 -9.70 -19.92
N ASN A 141 23.31 -9.70 -19.63
CA ASN A 141 22.59 -10.92 -19.32
C ASN A 141 21.97 -11.56 -20.58
N ASN A 142 22.65 -12.58 -21.11
CA ASN A 142 22.26 -13.25 -22.36
C ASN A 142 21.15 -14.31 -22.18
N SER A 143 20.75 -14.62 -20.94
CA SER A 143 19.72 -15.61 -20.64
C SER A 143 19.08 -15.30 -19.28
N PRO A 144 18.15 -14.34 -19.23
CA PRO A 144 17.53 -13.90 -17.97
C PRO A 144 16.65 -14.96 -17.29
N GLY A 145 16.51 -16.15 -17.88
CA GLY A 145 15.70 -17.25 -17.40
C GLY A 145 14.21 -17.07 -17.71
N GLY A 146 13.49 -18.20 -17.76
CA GLY A 146 12.08 -18.24 -18.16
C GLY A 146 11.88 -17.92 -19.65
N ASP A 147 10.78 -17.25 -19.97
CA ASP A 147 10.36 -16.94 -21.35
C ASP A 147 10.90 -15.60 -21.89
N ARG A 148 11.75 -14.92 -21.12
CA ARG A 148 12.32 -13.58 -21.45
C ARG A 148 13.55 -13.71 -22.34
N ALA A 149 13.63 -12.90 -23.39
CA ALA A 149 14.81 -12.82 -24.26
C ALA A 149 15.74 -11.65 -23.89
N PHE A 150 15.17 -10.58 -23.35
CA PHE A 150 15.83 -9.35 -22.94
C PHE A 150 15.45 -9.01 -21.50
N LEU A 151 16.43 -8.48 -20.76
CA LEU A 151 16.24 -8.14 -19.35
C LEU A 151 16.05 -6.64 -19.19
N PHE A 152 14.80 -6.19 -19.33
CA PHE A 152 14.41 -4.84 -18.93
C PHE A 152 14.32 -4.74 -17.41
N ARG A 153 14.62 -3.57 -16.86
CA ARG A 153 14.71 -3.32 -15.41
C ARG A 153 14.11 -1.96 -15.06
N LEU A 154 13.00 -1.96 -14.32
CA LEU A 154 12.34 -0.73 -13.90
C LEU A 154 12.75 -0.34 -12.47
N LEU A 155 13.24 0.90 -12.32
CA LEU A 155 13.53 1.51 -11.03
C LEU A 155 12.34 2.35 -10.54
N THR A 156 12.11 2.34 -9.24
CA THR A 156 11.11 3.18 -8.56
C THR A 156 11.74 3.91 -7.38
N ARG A 157 11.10 4.96 -6.86
CA ARG A 157 11.60 5.69 -5.69
C ARG A 157 11.83 4.81 -4.45
N SER A 158 10.98 3.82 -4.22
CA SER A 158 11.13 2.88 -3.09
C SER A 158 12.19 1.80 -3.36
N HIS A 159 12.55 1.57 -4.63
CA HIS A 159 13.56 0.59 -5.07
C HIS A 159 14.49 1.21 -6.12
N PRO A 160 15.34 2.18 -5.75
CA PRO A 160 16.25 2.85 -6.69
C PRO A 160 17.33 1.90 -7.23
N TRP A 161 17.58 0.78 -6.55
CA TRP A 161 18.47 -0.31 -6.99
C TRP A 161 17.78 -1.37 -7.87
N GLY A 162 16.45 -1.30 -8.02
CA GLY A 162 15.64 -2.22 -8.82
C GLY A 162 15.21 -3.51 -8.11
N TYR A 163 14.44 -4.34 -8.82
CA TYR A 163 13.99 -5.67 -8.36
C TYR A 163 14.98 -6.76 -8.78
N SER A 164 14.80 -8.03 -8.37
CA SER A 164 15.72 -9.09 -8.79
C SER A 164 15.72 -9.34 -10.29
N ALA A 165 16.91 -9.48 -10.88
CA ALA A 165 17.05 -9.91 -12.28
C ALA A 165 16.34 -11.24 -12.58
N ARG A 166 16.26 -12.15 -11.59
CA ARG A 166 15.63 -13.47 -11.74
C ARG A 166 14.11 -13.41 -11.69
N ASP A 167 13.58 -12.58 -10.80
CA ASP A 167 12.15 -12.42 -10.58
C ASP A 167 11.86 -10.93 -10.24
N PRO A 168 11.29 -10.16 -11.18
CA PRO A 168 11.03 -8.74 -10.98
C PRO A 168 9.88 -8.44 -10.00
N GLU A 169 9.21 -9.45 -9.46
CA GLU A 169 8.27 -9.28 -8.35
C GLU A 169 8.97 -9.36 -6.98
N THR A 170 10.25 -9.74 -6.94
CA THR A 170 11.04 -9.88 -5.72
C THR A 170 12.03 -8.75 -5.54
N ARG A 171 12.20 -8.30 -4.28
CA ARG A 171 13.20 -7.29 -3.91
C ARG A 171 14.61 -7.89 -4.03
N LEU A 172 15.60 -7.01 -4.24
CA LEU A 172 17.00 -7.41 -4.09
C LEU A 172 17.32 -7.84 -2.65
N LYS A 173 18.35 -8.68 -2.52
CA LYS A 173 18.85 -9.06 -1.19
C LYS A 173 19.45 -7.84 -0.51
N HIS A 174 19.33 -7.75 0.81
CA HIS A 174 19.85 -6.61 1.59
C HIS A 174 21.34 -6.31 1.38
N ALA A 175 22.19 -7.33 1.22
CA ALA A 175 23.61 -7.12 0.92
C ALA A 175 23.80 -6.36 -0.40
N GLN A 176 22.98 -6.66 -1.41
CA GLN A 176 22.98 -5.97 -2.70
C GLN A 176 22.45 -4.53 -2.55
N ILE A 177 21.38 -4.33 -1.78
CA ILE A 177 20.84 -2.99 -1.48
C ILE A 177 21.91 -2.09 -0.82
N ARG A 178 22.64 -2.61 0.18
CA ARG A 178 23.71 -1.86 0.85
C ARG A 178 24.85 -1.51 -0.09
N SER A 179 25.32 -2.46 -0.89
CA SER A 179 26.39 -2.21 -1.86
C SER A 179 25.96 -1.19 -2.92
N ALA A 180 24.72 -1.29 -3.41
CA ALA A 180 24.14 -0.33 -4.34
C ALA A 180 24.13 1.07 -3.75
N LEU A 181 23.56 1.23 -2.56
CA LEU A 181 23.46 2.52 -1.91
C LEU A 181 24.83 3.11 -1.57
N ALA A 182 25.78 2.29 -1.12
CA ALA A 182 27.15 2.75 -0.88
C ALA A 182 27.82 3.30 -2.14
N CYS A 183 27.55 2.71 -3.30
CA CYS A 183 28.00 3.21 -4.59
C CYS A 183 27.27 4.51 -4.99
N PHE A 184 25.93 4.52 -4.91
CA PHE A 184 25.13 5.70 -5.27
C PHE A 184 25.48 6.93 -4.43
N ARG A 185 25.79 6.75 -3.14
CA ARG A 185 26.25 7.83 -2.25
C ARG A 185 27.57 8.45 -2.68
N LYS A 186 28.49 7.65 -3.22
CA LYS A 186 29.76 8.16 -3.76
C LYS A 186 29.51 9.03 -4.98
N VAL A 187 28.70 8.52 -5.91
CA VAL A 187 28.31 9.27 -7.12
C VAL A 187 27.54 10.54 -6.77
N ALA A 188 26.62 10.47 -5.81
CA ALA A 188 25.87 11.62 -5.30
C ALA A 188 26.73 12.60 -4.49
N GLN A 189 27.95 12.21 -4.09
CA GLN A 189 28.80 12.92 -3.14
C GLN A 189 28.08 13.25 -1.82
N ASP A 190 27.11 12.42 -1.45
CA ASP A 190 26.30 12.56 -0.25
C ASP A 190 26.37 11.24 0.55
N PRO A 191 27.20 11.17 1.60
CA PRO A 191 27.31 9.98 2.43
C PRO A 191 26.05 9.74 3.30
N THR A 192 25.14 10.71 3.37
CA THR A 192 23.92 10.67 4.19
C THR A 192 22.66 10.28 3.40
N ALA A 193 22.75 10.27 2.06
CA ALA A 193 21.62 9.94 1.20
C ALA A 193 20.99 8.58 1.57
N ARG A 194 19.66 8.53 1.59
CA ARG A 194 18.89 7.30 1.86
C ARG A 194 18.25 6.83 0.57
N GLY A 195 17.96 5.54 0.46
CA GLY A 195 17.33 4.95 -0.72
C GLY A 195 16.03 5.66 -1.10
N ALA A 196 15.15 5.90 -0.13
CA ALA A 196 13.84 6.53 -0.37
C ALA A 196 13.92 8.02 -0.80
N THR A 197 15.07 8.67 -0.61
CA THR A 197 15.31 10.08 -0.93
C THR A 197 16.35 10.27 -2.03
N LEU A 198 16.91 9.18 -2.57
CA LEU A 198 17.92 9.24 -3.62
C LEU A 198 17.24 9.52 -4.97
N PRO A 199 17.64 10.58 -5.70
CA PRO A 199 17.12 10.83 -7.04
C PRO A 199 17.48 9.70 -8.00
N LEU A 200 16.53 9.24 -8.82
CA LEU A 200 16.76 8.11 -9.73
C LEU A 200 17.77 8.44 -10.84
N GLN A 201 18.09 9.72 -11.10
CA GLN A 201 19.17 10.09 -12.02
C GLN A 201 20.54 9.58 -11.58
N LEU A 202 20.72 9.30 -10.29
CA LEU A 202 21.97 8.85 -9.69
C LEU A 202 21.99 7.34 -9.44
N ALA A 203 20.94 6.62 -9.83
CA ALA A 203 20.76 5.21 -9.53
C ALA A 203 20.68 4.37 -10.81
N TRP A 204 20.99 3.07 -10.70
CA TRP A 204 20.92 2.10 -11.80
C TRP A 204 20.58 0.71 -11.24
N PRO A 205 20.03 -0.24 -12.03
CA PRO A 205 19.71 -1.57 -11.54
C PRO A 205 20.97 -2.30 -11.09
N TRP A 206 21.06 -2.60 -9.79
CA TRP A 206 22.32 -2.95 -9.17
C TRP A 206 22.88 -4.30 -9.64
N ASP A 207 22.03 -5.35 -9.69
CA ASP A 207 22.44 -6.70 -10.11
C ASP A 207 22.49 -6.89 -11.64
N ALA A 208 22.46 -5.79 -12.41
CA ALA A 208 22.68 -5.82 -13.85
C ALA A 208 24.18 -5.88 -14.19
N VAL A 209 24.51 -6.49 -15.33
CA VAL A 209 25.91 -6.63 -15.79
C VAL A 209 26.35 -5.42 -16.62
N CYS A 210 25.52 -5.00 -17.56
CA CYS A 210 25.76 -3.81 -18.38
C CYS A 210 24.44 -3.06 -18.58
N PRO A 211 24.00 -2.27 -17.57
CA PRO A 211 22.73 -1.58 -17.64
C PRO A 211 22.81 -0.35 -18.56
N MET A 212 21.89 -0.29 -19.52
CA MET A 212 21.76 0.81 -20.47
C MET A 212 20.42 1.52 -20.28
N PRO A 213 20.39 2.86 -20.17
CA PRO A 213 19.14 3.60 -20.12
C PRO A 213 18.35 3.45 -21.42
N VAL A 214 17.09 3.02 -21.33
CA VAL A 214 16.28 2.75 -22.54
C VAL A 214 15.98 4.03 -23.31
N SER A 215 15.67 5.14 -22.62
CA SER A 215 15.42 6.42 -23.27
C SER A 215 16.63 6.93 -24.06
N ILE A 216 17.84 6.71 -23.57
CA ILE A 216 19.09 7.05 -24.27
C ILE A 216 19.33 6.14 -25.48
N LEU A 217 19.08 4.83 -25.36
CA LEU A 217 19.17 3.90 -26.49
C LEU A 217 18.20 4.31 -27.62
N LEU A 218 16.96 4.67 -27.27
CA LEU A 218 15.95 5.16 -28.21
C LEU A 218 16.42 6.45 -28.91
N LYS A 219 17.00 7.40 -28.16
CA LYS A 219 17.57 8.64 -28.70
C LYS A 219 18.74 8.36 -29.64
N ALA A 220 19.63 7.42 -29.33
CA ALA A 220 20.72 7.06 -30.23
C ALA A 220 20.23 6.37 -31.52
N ALA A 221 19.23 5.48 -31.42
CA ALA A 221 18.76 4.64 -32.52
C ALA A 221 18.12 5.40 -33.70
N VAL A 222 17.74 6.67 -33.51
CA VAL A 222 17.22 7.52 -34.60
C VAL A 222 18.32 8.23 -35.40
N HIS A 223 19.58 8.20 -34.94
CA HIS A 223 20.71 8.83 -35.63
C HIS A 223 21.43 7.87 -36.56
N THR A 224 21.91 8.37 -37.70
CA THR A 224 22.76 7.59 -38.62
C THR A 224 24.05 7.15 -37.96
N ASP A 225 24.67 8.03 -37.19
CA ASP A 225 25.82 7.73 -36.33
C ASP A 225 25.35 7.53 -34.89
N TRP A 226 24.58 6.45 -34.67
CA TRP A 226 24.06 6.10 -33.35
C TRP A 226 25.19 5.88 -32.34
N HIS A 227 26.38 5.47 -32.79
CA HIS A 227 27.52 5.18 -31.92
C HIS A 227 28.06 6.46 -31.27
N ALA A 228 28.34 7.49 -32.08
CA ALA A 228 28.81 8.78 -31.57
C ALA A 228 27.76 9.45 -30.67
N GLU A 229 26.48 9.38 -31.06
CA GLU A 229 25.39 9.96 -30.27
C GLU A 229 25.19 9.24 -28.93
N LEU A 230 25.23 7.90 -28.93
CA LEU A 230 25.14 7.12 -27.69
C LEU A 230 26.29 7.46 -26.73
N LEU A 231 27.51 7.57 -27.24
CA LEU A 231 28.66 7.97 -26.43
C LEU A 231 28.49 9.39 -25.85
N ARG A 232 28.01 10.34 -26.66
CA ARG A 232 27.73 11.71 -26.22
C ARG A 232 26.68 11.75 -25.11
N LEU A 233 25.59 10.99 -25.24
CA LEU A 233 24.51 10.95 -24.26
C LEU A 233 24.94 10.26 -22.97
N LEU A 234 25.61 9.11 -23.06
CA LEU A 234 26.10 8.40 -21.87
C LEU A 234 27.14 9.23 -21.11
N SER A 235 28.03 9.93 -21.82
CA SER A 235 29.06 10.78 -21.20
C SER A 235 28.53 12.03 -20.50
N ALA A 236 27.27 12.39 -20.74
CA ALA A 236 26.58 13.46 -20.01
C ALA A 236 25.90 12.98 -18.72
N LEU A 237 25.85 11.67 -18.47
CA LEU A 237 25.16 11.12 -17.31
C LEU A 237 25.95 11.38 -16.01
N PRO A 238 25.26 11.61 -14.87
CA PRO A 238 25.93 11.82 -13.58
C PRO A 238 26.83 10.68 -13.13
N MET A 239 26.51 9.44 -13.55
CA MET A 239 27.31 8.25 -13.24
C MET A 239 28.43 7.97 -14.26
N TRP A 240 28.74 8.90 -15.18
CA TRP A 240 29.91 8.79 -16.06
C TRP A 240 31.20 9.14 -15.30
N HIS A 241 31.56 8.33 -14.32
CA HIS A 241 32.81 8.48 -13.57
C HIS A 241 33.21 7.16 -12.88
N ASP A 242 34.45 7.08 -12.41
CA ASP A 242 35.06 5.85 -11.88
C ASP A 242 34.42 5.28 -10.60
N ASP A 243 33.71 6.04 -9.76
CA ASP A 243 33.04 5.45 -8.57
C ASP A 243 31.73 4.74 -8.93
N ALA A 244 31.20 4.95 -10.15
CA ALA A 244 30.04 4.22 -10.62
C ALA A 244 30.45 2.79 -11.03
N VAL A 245 29.96 1.81 -10.28
CA VAL A 245 30.25 0.39 -10.49
C VAL A 245 28.98 -0.46 -10.53
N VAL A 246 29.06 -1.65 -11.13
CA VAL A 246 28.00 -2.66 -11.09
C VAL A 246 28.26 -3.68 -9.97
N ASN A 247 27.34 -4.63 -9.74
CA ASN A 247 27.38 -5.55 -8.60
C ASN A 247 28.65 -6.42 -8.49
N ASP A 248 29.39 -6.66 -9.58
CA ASP A 248 30.67 -7.39 -9.56
C ASP A 248 31.89 -6.50 -9.24
N GLY A 249 31.69 -5.19 -9.05
CA GLY A 249 32.74 -4.20 -8.77
C GLY A 249 33.37 -3.58 -10.03
N SER A 250 32.98 -4.02 -11.23
CA SER A 250 33.46 -3.43 -12.48
C SER A 250 32.94 -2.00 -12.66
N SER A 251 33.76 -1.13 -13.25
CA SER A 251 33.35 0.23 -13.62
C SER A 251 32.18 0.19 -14.60
N LEU A 252 31.12 0.94 -14.29
CA LEU A 252 29.95 1.11 -15.15
C LEU A 252 30.35 1.74 -16.50
N VAL A 253 31.23 2.74 -16.47
CA VAL A 253 31.80 3.37 -17.67
C VAL A 253 32.59 2.36 -18.50
N ALA A 254 33.34 1.46 -17.86
CA ALA A 254 34.03 0.39 -18.58
C ALA A 254 33.05 -0.61 -19.24
N GLN A 255 31.94 -0.94 -18.57
CA GLN A 255 30.90 -1.78 -19.18
C GLN A 255 30.26 -1.09 -20.39
N TRP A 256 29.99 0.22 -20.31
CA TRP A 256 29.51 1.00 -21.46
C TRP A 256 30.52 1.06 -22.60
N LYS A 257 31.81 1.21 -22.30
CA LYS A 257 32.87 1.12 -23.33
C LYS A 257 32.92 -0.27 -23.98
N LYS A 258 32.78 -1.35 -23.20
CA LYS A 258 32.64 -2.71 -23.75
C LYS A 258 31.38 -2.89 -24.60
N ALA A 259 30.30 -2.20 -24.27
CA ALA A 259 29.10 -2.16 -25.11
C ALA A 259 29.34 -1.46 -26.44
N LEU A 260 30.06 -0.34 -26.43
CA LEU A 260 30.34 0.43 -27.64
C LEU A 260 31.40 -0.22 -28.54
N GLU A 261 32.44 -0.83 -27.97
CA GLU A 261 33.65 -1.23 -28.71
C GLU A 261 34.08 -2.69 -28.48
N GLY A 262 33.48 -3.40 -27.52
CA GLY A 262 33.94 -4.71 -27.05
C GLY A 262 32.95 -5.85 -27.26
N GLU A 263 32.92 -6.79 -26.30
CA GLU A 263 32.19 -8.07 -26.41
C GLU A 263 30.66 -7.93 -26.51
N PHE A 264 30.07 -6.87 -25.96
CA PHE A 264 28.62 -6.64 -26.04
C PHE A 264 28.21 -5.89 -27.31
N ARG A 265 29.16 -5.39 -28.11
CA ARG A 265 28.88 -4.58 -29.30
C ARG A 265 27.96 -5.27 -30.31
N PRO A 266 28.13 -6.54 -30.69
CA PRO A 266 27.22 -7.18 -31.64
C PRO A 266 25.77 -7.23 -31.13
N ARG A 267 25.59 -7.42 -29.81
CA ARG A 267 24.26 -7.41 -29.19
C ARG A 267 23.69 -6.00 -29.14
N LEU A 268 24.51 -4.99 -28.82
CA LEU A 268 24.10 -3.60 -28.84
C LEU A 268 23.69 -3.16 -30.26
N GLU A 269 24.48 -3.50 -31.28
CA GLU A 269 24.16 -3.25 -32.69
C GLU A 269 22.81 -3.85 -33.06
N TRP A 270 22.59 -5.13 -32.72
CA TRP A 270 21.28 -5.77 -32.94
C TRP A 270 20.15 -5.05 -32.21
N ILE A 271 20.37 -4.63 -30.95
CA ILE A 271 19.35 -3.91 -30.17
C ILE A 271 19.06 -2.54 -30.77
N ILE A 272 20.08 -1.79 -31.20
CA ILE A 272 19.91 -0.50 -31.84
C ILE A 272 19.17 -0.68 -33.18
N ASP A 273 19.53 -1.68 -33.97
CA ASP A 273 18.84 -2.01 -35.22
C ASP A 273 17.39 -2.41 -34.97
N ALA A 274 17.13 -3.23 -33.94
CA ALA A 274 15.78 -3.62 -33.54
C ALA A 274 14.99 -2.40 -33.07
N LEU A 275 15.52 -1.57 -32.17
CA LEU A 275 14.86 -0.34 -31.71
C LEU A 275 14.64 0.65 -32.85
N SER A 276 15.62 0.81 -33.75
CA SER A 276 15.48 1.65 -34.93
C SER A 276 14.41 1.11 -35.86
N ALA A 277 14.33 -0.21 -36.07
CA ALA A 277 13.28 -0.84 -36.84
C ALA A 277 11.90 -0.69 -36.19
N GLU A 278 11.81 -0.84 -34.86
CA GLU A 278 10.58 -0.61 -34.10
C GLU A 278 10.14 0.85 -34.23
N LEU A 279 11.02 1.83 -33.97
CA LEU A 279 10.71 3.25 -34.18
C LEU A 279 10.35 3.57 -35.65
N ARG A 280 10.97 2.86 -36.61
CA ARG A 280 10.75 3.12 -38.04
C ARG A 280 9.47 2.51 -38.59
N MET A 281 9.15 1.30 -38.19
CA MET A 281 8.16 0.46 -38.85
C MET A 281 7.01 0.08 -37.92
N ARG A 282 7.22 0.10 -36.60
CA ARG A 282 6.16 -0.28 -35.66
C ARG A 282 5.06 0.75 -35.73
N THR A 283 3.88 0.23 -35.99
CA THR A 283 2.65 0.95 -35.72
C THR A 283 1.76 0.06 -34.89
N ILE A 284 1.07 0.68 -33.93
CA ILE A 284 0.06 0.04 -33.11
C ILE A 284 -1.29 0.42 -33.71
N PRO A 285 -2.13 -0.57 -34.11
CA PRO A 285 -3.45 -0.27 -34.61
C PRO A 285 -4.28 0.45 -33.55
N ALA A 286 -4.80 1.62 -33.89
CA ALA A 286 -5.78 2.34 -33.11
C ALA A 286 -7.14 2.22 -33.78
N ILE A 287 -8.01 1.40 -33.21
CA ILE A 287 -9.37 1.18 -33.72
C ILE A 287 -10.24 2.33 -33.24
N ILE A 288 -10.95 3.00 -34.14
CA ILE A 288 -11.89 4.06 -33.76
C ILE A 288 -13.27 3.45 -33.59
N MET A 289 -13.80 3.51 -32.38
CA MET A 289 -15.20 3.28 -32.13
C MET A 289 -16.00 4.42 -32.75
N ARG A 290 -16.78 4.09 -33.79
CA ARG A 290 -17.82 5.00 -34.30
C ARG A 290 -19.11 4.72 -33.59
N GLU A 291 -19.74 5.78 -33.13
CA GLU A 291 -21.11 5.73 -32.66
C GLU A 291 -22.02 5.33 -33.83
N ARG A 292 -22.62 4.14 -33.77
CA ARG A 292 -23.78 3.87 -34.61
C ARG A 292 -24.96 4.52 -33.90
N ALA A 293 -25.48 5.62 -34.46
CA ALA A 293 -26.76 6.15 -34.05
C ALA A 293 -27.78 4.99 -34.02
N LEU A 294 -28.34 4.71 -32.84
CA LEU A 294 -29.50 3.83 -32.74
C LEU A 294 -30.56 4.40 -33.69
N PRO A 295 -31.20 3.59 -34.55
CA PRO A 295 -32.26 4.08 -35.43
C PRO A 295 -33.30 4.84 -34.61
N MET A 296 -33.69 6.04 -35.03
CA MET A 296 -34.71 6.86 -34.34
C MET A 296 -35.98 6.07 -34.01
N ALA A 297 -36.33 5.07 -34.83
CA ALA A 297 -37.45 4.16 -34.62
C ALA A 297 -37.39 3.33 -33.32
N MET A 298 -36.21 3.14 -32.71
CA MET A 298 -36.06 2.50 -31.40
C MET A 298 -35.99 3.51 -30.23
N GLN A 299 -35.81 4.80 -30.51
CA GLN A 299 -35.74 5.87 -29.49
C GLN A 299 -37.13 6.31 -29.03
N GLU A 300 -38.16 6.18 -29.87
CA GLU A 300 -39.54 6.61 -29.56
C GLU A 300 -40.27 5.73 -28.52
N ILE A 301 -39.72 4.59 -28.11
CA ILE A 301 -40.40 3.68 -27.16
C ILE A 301 -40.05 4.00 -25.69
N ASN A 302 -39.06 4.86 -25.41
CA ASN A 302 -38.65 5.20 -24.03
C ASN A 302 -38.35 6.70 -23.84
N SER A 303 -39.12 7.55 -24.49
CA SER A 303 -39.04 9.00 -24.35
C SER A 303 -39.71 9.48 -23.06
N GLN A 304 -38.97 9.42 -21.96
CA GLN A 304 -38.95 10.46 -20.94
C GLN A 304 -37.64 10.32 -20.15
N GLU A 305 -36.79 11.33 -20.29
CA GLU A 305 -35.58 11.57 -19.49
C GLU A 305 -34.50 10.46 -19.54
N ARG A 306 -33.73 10.43 -20.63
CA ARG A 306 -32.45 9.70 -20.67
C ARG A 306 -31.29 10.67 -20.89
N SER A 307 -30.19 10.43 -20.20
CA SER A 307 -28.85 10.87 -20.59
C SER A 307 -28.60 10.52 -22.06
N ASP A 308 -27.79 11.32 -22.76
CA ASP A 308 -27.50 11.12 -24.19
C ASP A 308 -27.04 9.65 -24.43
N PRO A 309 -27.74 8.87 -25.26
CA PRO A 309 -27.47 7.44 -25.45
C PRO A 309 -26.05 7.11 -25.94
N SER A 310 -25.32 8.11 -26.46
CA SER A 310 -23.90 8.05 -26.83
C SER A 310 -22.98 7.71 -25.66
N VAL A 311 -23.08 8.47 -24.57
CA VAL A 311 -22.22 8.37 -23.38
C VAL A 311 -22.40 7.03 -22.68
N ASP A 312 -23.65 6.54 -22.57
CA ASP A 312 -23.99 5.26 -21.93
C ASP A 312 -23.43 4.05 -22.71
N ALA A 313 -23.38 4.15 -24.04
CA ALA A 313 -22.80 3.11 -24.89
C ALA A 313 -21.26 3.01 -24.75
N VAL A 314 -20.56 4.14 -24.68
CA VAL A 314 -19.10 4.20 -24.46
C VAL A 314 -18.75 3.67 -23.06
N GLU A 315 -19.48 4.08 -22.02
CA GLU A 315 -19.28 3.59 -20.65
C GLU A 315 -19.54 2.08 -20.54
N THR A 316 -20.62 1.58 -21.16
CA THR A 316 -20.93 0.14 -21.20
C THR A 316 -19.83 -0.65 -21.90
N LEU A 317 -19.31 -0.15 -23.02
CA LEU A 317 -18.21 -0.79 -23.73
C LEU A 317 -16.94 -0.81 -22.88
N PHE A 318 -16.62 0.32 -22.22
CA PHE A 318 -15.47 0.42 -21.34
C PHE A 318 -15.50 -0.63 -20.22
N VAL A 319 -16.64 -0.81 -19.56
CA VAL A 319 -16.81 -1.86 -18.54
C VAL A 319 -16.57 -3.24 -19.14
N ARG A 320 -17.18 -3.53 -20.29
CA ARG A 320 -17.07 -4.84 -20.95
C ARG A 320 -15.65 -5.18 -21.37
N ILE A 321 -14.91 -4.22 -21.91
CA ILE A 321 -13.52 -4.44 -22.35
C ILE A 321 -12.60 -4.68 -21.15
N ASN A 322 -12.75 -3.88 -20.09
CA ASN A 322 -11.91 -4.01 -18.90
C ASN A 322 -12.24 -5.22 -18.02
N THR A 323 -13.34 -5.93 -18.31
CA THR A 323 -13.72 -7.16 -17.58
C THR A 323 -12.72 -8.31 -17.78
N ALA A 324 -12.03 -8.36 -18.93
CA ALA A 324 -10.99 -9.38 -19.22
C ALA A 324 -9.55 -8.90 -18.94
N GLY A 325 -9.37 -7.60 -18.66
CA GLY A 325 -8.08 -6.96 -18.37
C GLY A 325 -7.75 -6.97 -16.88
N VAL A 326 -7.14 -5.89 -16.37
CA VAL A 326 -7.07 -5.68 -14.92
C VAL A 326 -8.42 -5.13 -14.49
N PRO A 327 -9.26 -5.89 -13.76
CA PRO A 327 -10.61 -5.48 -13.46
C PRO A 327 -10.61 -4.16 -12.67
N LEU A 328 -11.60 -3.31 -12.96
CA LEU A 328 -11.88 -2.11 -12.18
C LEU A 328 -12.56 -2.53 -10.88
N SER A 329 -12.19 -1.90 -9.77
CA SER A 329 -12.96 -2.08 -8.54
C SER A 329 -14.34 -1.42 -8.66
N THR A 330 -15.23 -1.74 -7.73
CA THR A 330 -16.55 -1.09 -7.67
C THR A 330 -16.39 0.42 -7.44
N GLU A 331 -15.43 0.80 -6.60
CA GLU A 331 -15.09 2.17 -6.25
C GLU A 331 -14.49 2.93 -7.45
N ASP A 332 -13.64 2.27 -8.24
CA ASP A 332 -13.13 2.82 -9.50
C ASP A 332 -14.30 3.19 -10.42
N LEU A 333 -15.24 2.26 -10.63
CA LEU A 333 -16.41 2.48 -11.48
C LEU A 333 -17.31 3.61 -10.97
N ILE A 334 -17.54 3.68 -9.66
CA ILE A 334 -18.35 4.74 -9.03
C ILE A 334 -17.70 6.11 -9.23
N TYR A 335 -16.40 6.24 -8.93
CA TYR A 335 -15.69 7.51 -9.09
C TYR A 335 -15.67 7.94 -10.56
N SER A 336 -15.42 6.99 -11.44
CA SER A 336 -15.46 7.18 -12.88
C SER A 336 -16.82 7.68 -13.37
N SER A 337 -17.92 7.09 -12.91
CA SER A 337 -19.27 7.56 -13.24
C SER A 337 -19.56 8.95 -12.68
N LEU A 338 -19.03 9.30 -11.49
CA LEU A 338 -19.15 10.65 -10.95
C LEU A 338 -18.44 11.68 -11.84
N LYS A 339 -17.20 11.40 -12.25
CA LYS A 339 -16.41 12.33 -13.07
C LYS A 339 -17.05 12.60 -14.44
N ALA A 340 -17.80 11.65 -14.99
CA ALA A 340 -18.53 11.83 -16.24
C ALA A 340 -19.67 12.85 -16.13
N VAL A 341 -20.34 12.93 -14.98
CA VAL A 341 -21.45 13.88 -14.76
C VAL A 341 -21.02 15.15 -14.01
N TRP A 342 -19.84 15.12 -13.36
CA TRP A 342 -19.28 16.26 -12.62
C TRP A 342 -17.78 16.45 -12.94
N PRO A 343 -17.45 17.25 -13.97
CA PRO A 343 -16.05 17.52 -14.35
C PRO A 343 -15.19 18.11 -13.23
N GLY A 344 -15.80 18.87 -12.30
CA GLY A 344 -15.12 19.45 -11.14
C GLY A 344 -14.88 18.49 -9.97
N ALA A 345 -15.31 17.23 -10.06
CA ALA A 345 -15.24 16.26 -8.96
C ALA A 345 -13.81 16.03 -8.47
N THR A 346 -12.83 15.92 -9.39
CA THR A 346 -11.42 15.71 -9.04
C THR A 346 -10.90 16.84 -8.16
N LEU A 347 -11.04 18.09 -8.61
CA LEU A 347 -10.60 19.28 -7.86
C LEU A 347 -11.32 19.40 -6.52
N ALA A 348 -12.62 19.10 -6.47
CA ALA A 348 -13.38 19.13 -5.23
C ALA A 348 -12.90 18.07 -4.22
N LEU A 349 -12.63 16.85 -4.68
CA LEU A 349 -12.09 15.78 -3.83
C LEU A 349 -10.65 16.07 -3.40
N GLU A 350 -9.81 16.63 -4.27
CA GLU A 350 -8.46 17.05 -3.91
C GLU A 350 -8.44 18.16 -2.87
N SER A 351 -9.35 19.13 -3.01
CA SER A 351 -9.56 20.19 -2.02
C SER A 351 -10.01 19.63 -0.67
N LEU A 352 -10.95 18.67 -0.68
CA LEU A 352 -11.46 17.98 0.51
C LEU A 352 -10.39 17.12 1.21
N LEU A 353 -9.54 16.43 0.44
CA LEU A 353 -8.53 15.53 0.96
C LEU A 353 -7.25 16.25 1.41
N GLY A 354 -6.93 17.37 0.77
CA GLY A 354 -5.68 18.09 0.99
C GLY A 354 -4.44 17.21 0.74
N LYS A 355 -3.33 17.57 1.43
CA LYS A 355 -2.04 16.87 1.33
C LYS A 355 -1.90 15.67 2.28
N GLN A 356 -2.73 15.57 3.32
CA GLN A 356 -2.62 14.54 4.36
C GLN A 356 -3.68 13.46 4.21
N ARG A 357 -3.61 12.70 3.11
CA ARG A 357 -4.62 11.70 2.76
C ARG A 357 -4.46 10.44 3.60
N ILE A 358 -5.57 9.83 3.98
CA ILE A 358 -5.60 8.47 4.55
C ILE A 358 -6.38 7.50 3.66
N VAL A 359 -6.97 7.98 2.57
CA VAL A 359 -7.80 7.19 1.65
C VAL A 359 -7.57 7.72 0.24
N ALA A 360 -7.50 6.82 -0.74
CA ALA A 360 -7.40 7.19 -2.14
C ALA A 360 -8.72 7.81 -2.67
N PRO A 361 -8.68 8.77 -3.62
CA PRO A 361 -9.87 9.48 -4.09
C PRO A 361 -11.02 8.57 -4.58
N GLU A 362 -10.70 7.44 -5.21
CA GLU A 362 -11.67 6.47 -5.72
C GLU A 362 -12.55 5.88 -4.60
N HIS A 363 -11.95 5.59 -3.44
CA HIS A 363 -12.66 5.05 -2.28
C HIS A 363 -13.51 6.12 -1.58
N MET A 364 -13.19 7.40 -1.75
CA MET A 364 -13.90 8.50 -1.08
C MET A 364 -15.29 8.76 -1.63
N VAL A 365 -15.51 8.55 -2.92
CA VAL A 365 -16.79 8.90 -3.55
C VAL A 365 -17.94 8.08 -2.97
N THR A 366 -17.76 6.76 -2.91
CA THR A 366 -18.76 5.84 -2.37
C THR A 366 -19.10 6.19 -0.93
N PHE A 367 -18.08 6.48 -0.12
CA PHE A 367 -18.24 6.91 1.26
C PHE A 367 -18.98 8.25 1.38
N LEU A 368 -18.56 9.28 0.62
CA LEU A 368 -19.17 10.61 0.66
C LEU A 368 -20.62 10.58 0.22
N TYR A 369 -20.94 9.77 -0.79
CA TYR A 369 -22.32 9.62 -1.25
C TYR A 369 -23.17 8.90 -0.20
N ARG A 370 -22.66 7.82 0.40
CA ARG A 370 -23.32 7.15 1.53
C ARG A 370 -23.55 8.13 2.68
N LEU A 371 -22.58 8.99 2.99
CA LEU A 371 -22.68 10.02 4.02
C LEU A 371 -23.70 11.10 3.67
N HIS A 372 -23.75 11.55 2.41
CA HIS A 372 -24.76 12.49 1.92
C HIS A 372 -26.17 11.93 2.11
N LEU A 373 -26.42 10.68 1.71
CA LEU A 373 -27.70 10.01 1.94
C LEU A 373 -28.06 9.95 3.43
N ALA A 374 -27.07 9.75 4.29
CA ALA A 374 -27.26 9.64 5.73
C ALA A 374 -27.83 10.91 6.37
N PHE A 375 -27.60 12.08 5.75
CA PHE A 375 -28.02 13.38 6.26
C PHE A 375 -28.98 14.12 5.31
N SER A 376 -29.60 13.41 4.35
CA SER A 376 -30.63 14.00 3.49
C SER A 376 -31.97 14.10 4.23
N GLU A 377 -32.69 15.22 4.08
CA GLU A 377 -33.90 15.53 4.86
C GLU A 377 -35.05 14.53 4.67
N ASP A 378 -35.16 13.92 3.48
CA ASP A 378 -36.26 13.00 3.13
C ASP A 378 -36.04 11.53 3.55
N ARG A 379 -34.93 11.21 4.22
CA ARG A 379 -34.55 9.82 4.50
C ARG A 379 -35.06 9.34 5.86
N ASN A 380 -35.67 8.14 5.86
CA ASN A 380 -35.88 7.40 7.10
C ASN A 380 -34.54 6.88 7.66
N ASN A 381 -34.18 7.35 8.85
CA ASN A 381 -32.90 7.06 9.51
C ASN A 381 -32.91 5.82 10.42
N ASP A 382 -33.97 5.01 10.39
CA ASP A 382 -34.08 3.74 11.13
C ASP A 382 -32.90 2.78 10.91
N LYS A 383 -32.25 2.85 9.74
CA LYS A 383 -31.04 2.06 9.41
C LYS A 383 -29.98 2.93 8.77
N ALA A 384 -28.71 2.54 8.90
CA ALA A 384 -27.62 3.17 8.16
C ALA A 384 -27.87 3.03 6.65
N PRO A 385 -27.55 4.05 5.82
CA PRO A 385 -27.57 3.89 4.37
C PRO A 385 -26.63 2.76 3.96
N LEU A 386 -27.05 1.98 2.98
CA LEU A 386 -26.18 0.98 2.36
C LEU A 386 -25.19 1.70 1.44
N THR A 387 -24.00 1.11 1.31
CA THR A 387 -23.07 1.47 0.25
C THR A 387 -23.75 1.24 -1.10
N PRO A 388 -23.86 2.25 -1.97
CA PRO A 388 -24.53 2.09 -3.25
C PRO A 388 -23.71 1.16 -4.15
N ASP A 389 -24.39 0.31 -4.92
CA ASP A 389 -23.76 -0.32 -6.07
C ASP A 389 -23.65 0.68 -7.24
N VAL A 390 -22.89 0.32 -8.27
CA VAL A 390 -22.65 1.17 -9.45
C VAL A 390 -23.97 1.58 -10.11
N ALA A 391 -24.92 0.65 -10.23
CA ALA A 391 -26.19 0.89 -10.94
C ALA A 391 -27.08 1.88 -10.17
N THR A 392 -27.20 1.69 -8.85
CA THR A 392 -27.95 2.55 -7.94
C THR A 392 -27.35 3.96 -7.90
N PHE A 393 -26.03 4.05 -7.79
CA PHE A 393 -25.31 5.34 -7.81
C PHE A 393 -25.54 6.09 -9.13
N ARG A 394 -25.33 5.42 -10.28
CA ARG A 394 -25.58 6.00 -11.60
C ARG A 394 -27.02 6.45 -11.76
N SER A 395 -27.97 5.61 -11.39
CA SER A 395 -29.40 5.94 -11.50
C SER A 395 -29.75 7.17 -10.67
N ALA A 396 -29.15 7.34 -9.50
CA ALA A 396 -29.43 8.49 -8.64
C ALA A 396 -28.80 9.79 -9.17
N LEU A 397 -27.63 9.74 -9.80
CA LEU A 397 -26.98 10.92 -10.38
C LEU A 397 -27.59 11.38 -11.72
N LYS A 398 -28.54 10.64 -12.29
CA LYS A 398 -29.30 11.08 -13.48
C LYS A 398 -30.28 12.22 -13.16
N ASP A 399 -30.72 12.32 -11.92
CA ASP A 399 -31.57 13.40 -11.43
C ASP A 399 -30.69 14.64 -11.14
N PRO A 400 -30.86 15.75 -11.89
CA PRO A 400 -30.05 16.95 -11.71
C PRO A 400 -30.11 17.51 -10.29
N ALA A 401 -31.27 17.44 -9.63
CA ALA A 401 -31.42 17.96 -8.27
C ALA A 401 -30.62 17.14 -7.25
N ARG A 402 -30.58 15.81 -7.40
CA ARG A 402 -29.76 14.94 -6.55
C ARG A 402 -28.28 15.11 -6.79
N LEU A 403 -27.87 15.30 -8.05
CA LEU A 403 -26.48 15.59 -8.39
C LEU A 403 -26.03 16.92 -7.78
N GLU A 404 -26.82 17.99 -7.94
CA GLU A 404 -26.54 19.30 -7.35
C GLU A 404 -26.47 19.24 -5.81
N ALA A 405 -27.41 18.52 -5.17
CA ALA A 405 -27.39 18.33 -3.73
C ALA A 405 -26.12 17.60 -3.25
N PHE A 406 -25.69 16.56 -3.98
CA PHE A 406 -24.46 15.85 -3.67
C PHE A 406 -23.20 16.71 -3.89
N GLN A 407 -23.15 17.48 -4.98
CA GLN A 407 -22.05 18.41 -5.26
C GLN A 407 -21.94 19.47 -4.16
N ALA A 408 -23.06 20.11 -3.80
CA ALA A 408 -23.12 21.09 -2.73
C ALA A 408 -22.66 20.49 -1.40
N PHE A 409 -23.09 19.26 -1.10
CA PHE A 409 -22.62 18.53 0.07
C PHE A 409 -21.09 18.38 0.07
N VAL A 410 -20.50 17.84 -0.99
CA VAL A 410 -19.04 17.63 -1.08
C VAL A 410 -18.26 18.95 -0.96
N VAL A 411 -18.68 19.99 -1.69
CA VAL A 411 -18.02 21.31 -1.67
C VAL A 411 -18.12 21.96 -0.28
N GLU A 412 -19.28 21.88 0.37
CA GLU A 412 -19.43 22.41 1.71
C GLU A 412 -18.59 21.64 2.74
N ARG A 413 -18.54 20.30 2.66
CA ARG A 413 -17.67 19.49 3.53
C ARG A 413 -16.19 19.84 3.33
N ALA A 414 -15.78 20.11 2.10
CA ALA A 414 -14.42 20.57 1.80
C ALA A 414 -14.14 21.93 2.45
N ARG A 415 -15.07 22.88 2.32
CA ARG A 415 -14.97 24.22 2.92
C ARG A 415 -14.88 24.17 4.45
N LEU A 416 -15.68 23.32 5.09
CA LEU A 416 -15.74 23.16 6.54
C LEU A 416 -14.60 22.29 7.10
N GLY A 417 -13.85 21.61 6.24
CA GLY A 417 -12.78 20.70 6.65
C GLY A 417 -13.27 19.49 7.44
N THR A 418 -14.52 19.04 7.23
CA THR A 418 -15.12 17.91 7.99
C THR A 418 -14.25 16.66 7.91
N ILE A 419 -13.76 16.35 6.71
CA ILE A 419 -12.90 15.18 6.47
C ILE A 419 -11.48 15.43 6.99
N THR A 420 -10.99 16.66 6.90
CA THR A 420 -9.69 17.05 7.49
C THR A 420 -9.70 16.89 9.00
N GLN A 421 -10.80 17.21 9.71
CA GLN A 421 -10.94 16.97 11.14
C GLN A 421 -10.82 15.48 11.51
N LEU A 422 -11.34 14.58 10.66
CA LEU A 422 -11.14 13.13 10.84
C LEU A 422 -9.67 12.77 10.66
N PHE A 423 -9.01 13.33 9.66
CA PHE A 423 -7.59 13.04 9.38
C PHE A 423 -6.72 13.54 10.53
N ASP A 424 -7.00 14.74 11.03
CA ASP A 424 -6.35 15.33 12.19
C ASP A 424 -6.58 14.50 13.46
N LEU A 425 -7.75 13.88 13.63
CA LEU A 425 -8.00 12.98 14.77
C LEU A 425 -7.12 11.72 14.71
N VAL A 426 -6.96 11.16 13.51
CA VAL A 426 -6.47 9.80 13.31
C VAL A 426 -4.96 9.75 13.07
N ARG A 427 -4.43 10.66 12.27
CA ARG A 427 -3.08 10.57 11.68
C ARG A 427 -2.11 11.56 12.33
N LEU A 428 -0.85 11.14 12.48
CA LEU A 428 0.27 12.00 12.85
C LEU A 428 0.57 13.00 11.72
N ALA A 429 0.65 14.28 12.07
CA ALA A 429 1.04 15.33 11.13
C ALA A 429 2.55 15.29 10.80
N GLY A 430 3.36 14.70 11.69
CA GLY A 430 4.81 14.61 11.56
C GLY A 430 5.47 13.87 12.72
N PRO A 431 6.81 13.74 12.71
CA PRO A 431 7.56 13.02 13.74
C PRO A 431 7.55 13.69 15.12
N ASP A 432 7.33 15.01 15.18
CA ASP A 432 7.31 15.81 16.42
C ASP A 432 5.90 16.21 16.85
N ASP A 433 4.88 15.49 16.34
CA ASP A 433 3.48 15.72 16.72
C ASP A 433 3.30 15.48 18.23
N LYS A 434 2.77 16.51 18.92
CA LYS A 434 2.50 16.46 20.36
C LYS A 434 1.47 15.39 20.72
N ALA A 435 0.61 15.01 19.78
CA ALA A 435 -0.33 13.91 19.90
C ALA A 435 0.30 12.60 19.43
N ALA A 436 1.45 12.22 20.01
CA ALA A 436 2.23 11.07 19.62
C ALA A 436 1.47 9.73 19.65
N TRP A 437 0.25 9.67 20.22
CA TRP A 437 -0.65 8.51 20.26
C TRP A 437 -1.44 8.27 18.97
N LYS A 438 -1.43 9.21 18.01
CA LYS A 438 -2.07 9.04 16.69
C LYS A 438 -1.35 8.02 15.82
N LEU A 439 -1.96 7.65 14.69
CA LEU A 439 -1.43 6.65 13.76
C LEU A 439 -0.42 7.25 12.78
N PRO A 440 0.63 6.51 12.36
CA PRO A 440 1.40 6.87 11.18
C PRO A 440 0.52 6.79 9.90
N PRO A 441 0.86 7.53 8.83
CA PRO A 441 0.11 7.58 7.58
C PRO A 441 -0.22 6.20 7.02
N THR A 442 0.72 5.27 7.10
CA THR A 442 0.58 3.89 6.59
C THR A 442 -0.46 3.09 7.33
N LEU A 443 -0.52 3.18 8.65
CA LEU A 443 -1.55 2.51 9.43
C LEU A 443 -2.90 3.17 9.26
N ALA A 444 -2.96 4.50 9.23
CA ALA A 444 -4.19 5.21 8.95
C ALA A 444 -4.74 4.81 7.57
N ALA A 445 -3.87 4.77 6.54
CA ALA A 445 -4.26 4.33 5.21
C ALA A 445 -4.71 2.86 5.19
N GLY A 446 -3.97 1.95 5.83
CA GLY A 446 -4.34 0.55 5.90
C GLY A 446 -5.66 0.27 6.64
N ILE A 447 -6.00 1.08 7.64
CA ILE A 447 -7.24 0.95 8.42
C ILE A 447 -8.45 1.51 7.66
N PHE A 448 -8.30 2.69 7.06
CA PHE A 448 -9.42 3.41 6.47
C PHE A 448 -9.57 3.19 4.95
N SER A 449 -8.60 2.56 4.29
CA SER A 449 -8.71 2.19 2.87
C SER A 449 -9.32 0.79 2.67
N GLY A 450 -10.08 0.63 1.58
CA GLY A 450 -10.72 -0.64 1.20
C GLY A 450 -12.07 -0.89 1.89
N GLY A 451 -12.75 -1.99 1.51
CA GLY A 451 -14.17 -2.22 1.86
C GLY A 451 -14.51 -2.09 3.35
N LYS A 452 -13.76 -2.76 4.24
CA LYS A 452 -13.96 -2.67 5.70
C LYS A 452 -13.63 -1.27 6.26
N GLY A 453 -12.71 -0.55 5.63
CA GLY A 453 -12.31 0.81 6.01
C GLY A 453 -13.40 1.84 5.70
N LEU A 454 -14.20 1.64 4.65
CA LEU A 454 -15.30 2.53 4.29
C LEU A 454 -16.40 2.58 5.37
N ASP A 455 -16.67 1.47 6.05
CA ASP A 455 -17.60 1.41 7.19
C ASP A 455 -17.09 2.23 8.38
N LEU A 456 -15.80 2.12 8.68
CA LEU A 456 -15.13 2.92 9.71
C LEU A 456 -15.17 4.41 9.38
N LEU A 457 -14.83 4.79 8.15
CA LEU A 457 -14.94 6.16 7.67
C LEU A 457 -16.36 6.69 7.83
N PHE A 458 -17.35 5.89 7.39
CA PHE A 458 -18.76 6.26 7.44
C PHE A 458 -19.21 6.63 8.85
N ILE A 459 -19.04 5.73 9.83
CA ILE A 459 -19.50 6.00 11.20
C ILE A 459 -18.71 7.14 11.86
N SER A 460 -17.40 7.25 11.57
CA SER A 460 -16.55 8.31 12.11
C SER A 460 -16.97 9.68 11.59
N ALA A 461 -17.22 9.80 10.28
CA ALA A 461 -17.66 11.04 9.67
C ALA A 461 -19.09 11.40 10.06
N ALA A 462 -19.99 10.42 10.20
CA ALA A 462 -21.35 10.68 10.69
C ALA A 462 -21.34 11.24 12.12
N TRP A 463 -20.46 10.73 12.98
CA TRP A 463 -20.26 11.29 14.32
C TRP A 463 -19.69 12.72 14.27
N ILE A 464 -18.69 12.99 13.42
CA ILE A 464 -18.13 14.33 13.25
C ILE A 464 -19.19 15.31 12.73
N LEU A 465 -20.05 14.91 11.78
CA LEU A 465 -21.14 15.75 11.29
C LEU A 465 -22.15 16.10 12.39
N ARG A 466 -22.44 15.16 13.30
CA ARG A 466 -23.26 15.43 14.48
C ARG A 466 -22.59 16.44 15.41
N LEU A 467 -21.30 16.30 15.67
CA LEU A 467 -20.53 17.27 16.45
C LEU A 467 -20.55 18.67 15.81
N GLU A 468 -20.32 18.76 14.50
CA GLU A 468 -20.35 20.02 13.75
C GLU A 468 -21.73 20.70 13.84
N LYS A 469 -22.81 19.92 13.71
CA LYS A 469 -24.19 20.44 13.86
C LYS A 469 -24.45 20.97 15.27
N ALA A 470 -23.82 20.37 16.28
CA ALA A 470 -23.84 20.84 17.65
C ALA A 470 -22.88 22.02 17.92
N GLY A 471 -22.13 22.49 16.92
CA GLY A 471 -21.14 23.56 17.07
C GLY A 471 -19.85 23.13 17.77
N ILE A 472 -19.55 21.82 17.80
CA ILE A 472 -18.38 21.23 18.44
C ILE A 472 -17.41 20.74 17.35
N GLY A 473 -16.20 21.29 17.32
CA GLY A 473 -15.12 20.79 16.46
C GLY A 473 -14.30 19.70 17.15
N VAL A 474 -13.72 18.79 16.37
CA VAL A 474 -12.85 17.71 16.91
C VAL A 474 -11.69 18.26 17.73
N GLY A 475 -11.11 19.39 17.33
CA GLY A 475 -10.03 20.06 18.06
C GLY A 475 -10.42 20.61 19.44
N GLN A 476 -11.73 20.75 19.73
CA GLN A 476 -12.23 21.16 21.04
C GLN A 476 -12.40 19.99 22.01
N LEU A 477 -12.35 18.75 21.53
CA LEU A 477 -12.40 17.55 22.36
C LEU A 477 -11.14 17.48 23.23
N SER A 478 -11.30 17.00 24.47
CA SER A 478 -10.16 16.75 25.36
C SER A 478 -9.24 15.66 24.79
N ALA A 479 -7.98 15.65 25.22
CA ALA A 479 -7.02 14.62 24.78
C ALA A 479 -7.48 13.19 25.13
N SER A 480 -8.18 12.99 26.26
CA SER A 480 -8.75 11.68 26.62
C SER A 480 -9.89 11.28 25.66
N GLN A 481 -10.81 12.21 25.35
CA GLN A 481 -11.87 11.96 24.37
C GLN A 481 -11.32 11.60 22.98
N GLN A 482 -10.32 12.35 22.49
CA GLN A 482 -9.72 12.07 21.19
C GLN A 482 -9.00 10.70 21.18
N ARG A 483 -8.22 10.40 22.22
CA ARG A 483 -7.52 9.10 22.37
C ARG A 483 -8.49 7.93 22.40
N ARG A 484 -9.52 8.02 23.24
CA ARG A 484 -10.53 6.95 23.37
C ARG A 484 -11.33 6.77 22.09
N SER A 485 -11.73 7.85 21.42
CA SER A 485 -12.43 7.77 20.13
C SER A 485 -11.56 7.13 19.06
N LEU A 486 -10.30 7.54 18.92
CA LEU A 486 -9.37 6.88 18.00
C LEU A 486 -9.17 5.41 18.39
N GLY A 487 -8.99 5.12 19.67
CA GLY A 487 -8.84 3.76 20.17
C GLY A 487 -10.02 2.86 19.84
N PHE A 488 -11.24 3.36 20.00
CA PHE A 488 -12.45 2.63 19.61
C PHE A 488 -12.42 2.26 18.12
N LEU A 489 -12.11 3.23 17.25
CA LEU A 489 -12.09 3.02 15.81
C LEU A 489 -10.99 2.03 15.40
N VAL A 490 -9.80 2.17 15.95
CA VAL A 490 -8.67 1.25 15.70
C VAL A 490 -8.98 -0.15 16.24
N ALA A 491 -9.58 -0.25 17.43
CA ALA A 491 -10.03 -1.53 17.97
C ALA A 491 -11.02 -2.20 17.01
N MET A 492 -12.01 -1.46 16.52
CA MET A 492 -12.98 -1.98 15.56
C MET A 492 -12.30 -2.42 14.25
N ALA A 493 -11.35 -1.65 13.73
CA ALA A 493 -10.58 -2.02 12.54
C ALA A 493 -9.81 -3.32 12.71
N GLU A 494 -9.14 -3.49 13.85
CA GLU A 494 -8.21 -4.59 14.06
C GLU A 494 -8.88 -5.85 14.62
N PHE A 495 -9.99 -5.71 15.36
CA PHE A 495 -10.63 -6.77 16.16
C PHE A 495 -12.13 -6.98 15.87
N ALA A 496 -12.77 -6.26 14.94
CA ALA A 496 -14.13 -6.62 14.50
C ALA A 496 -14.13 -7.83 13.57
N GLU A 497 -15.05 -8.75 13.79
CA GLU A 497 -15.37 -9.88 12.91
C GLU A 497 -16.36 -9.45 11.82
N SER A 498 -17.31 -8.56 12.15
CA SER A 498 -18.28 -7.98 11.22
C SER A 498 -18.37 -6.45 11.39
N PRO A 499 -17.52 -5.67 10.69
CA PRO A 499 -17.53 -4.20 10.76
C PRO A 499 -18.87 -3.57 10.36
N GLU A 500 -19.54 -4.12 9.34
CA GLU A 500 -20.87 -3.70 8.90
C GLU A 500 -21.90 -3.76 10.03
N GLN A 501 -21.86 -4.84 10.84
CA GLN A 501 -22.78 -5.03 11.95
C GLN A 501 -22.43 -4.12 13.14
N CYS A 502 -21.14 -3.83 13.34
CA CYS A 502 -20.72 -2.82 14.30
C CYS A 502 -21.27 -1.45 13.92
N VAL A 503 -21.14 -1.05 12.64
CA VAL A 503 -21.66 0.22 12.13
C VAL A 503 -23.18 0.29 12.26
N ALA A 504 -23.91 -0.79 11.95
CA ALA A 504 -25.36 -0.82 12.11
C ALA A 504 -25.80 -0.51 13.55
N ARG A 505 -25.14 -1.12 14.56
CA ARG A 505 -25.44 -0.89 15.98
C ARG A 505 -25.03 0.51 16.44
N LEU A 506 -23.88 1.01 15.99
CA LEU A 506 -23.41 2.36 16.32
C LEU A 506 -24.27 3.43 15.67
N TRP A 507 -24.77 3.20 14.46
CA TRP A 507 -25.66 4.13 13.77
C TRP A 507 -26.93 4.38 14.58
N GLU A 508 -27.61 3.32 15.02
CA GLU A 508 -28.79 3.41 15.87
C GLU A 508 -28.48 4.13 17.20
N ALA A 509 -27.34 3.79 17.81
CA ALA A 509 -26.89 4.44 19.04
C ALA A 509 -26.55 5.94 18.85
N LEU A 510 -26.06 6.35 17.68
CA LEU A 510 -25.76 7.74 17.37
C LEU A 510 -27.06 8.54 17.16
N HIS A 511 -28.03 7.96 16.46
CA HIS A 511 -29.30 8.62 16.15
C HIS A 511 -30.20 8.79 17.37
N SER A 512 -30.11 7.88 18.34
CA SER A 512 -30.86 7.96 19.59
C SER A 512 -30.33 9.00 20.58
N ILE A 513 -29.18 9.64 20.33
CA ILE A 513 -28.65 10.72 21.18
C ILE A 513 -29.43 12.01 20.89
N ALA A 514 -30.27 12.41 21.84
CA ALA A 514 -31.01 13.67 21.81
C ALA A 514 -30.23 14.85 22.41
N ASP A 515 -29.37 14.59 23.41
CA ASP A 515 -28.51 15.60 24.04
C ASP A 515 -27.15 15.64 23.34
N ASP A 516 -26.92 16.71 22.58
CA ASP A 516 -25.68 16.91 21.83
C ASP A 516 -24.44 17.04 22.73
N MET A 517 -24.59 17.36 24.02
CA MET A 517 -23.48 17.36 25.00
C MET A 517 -22.87 15.98 25.23
N LEU A 518 -23.57 14.90 24.83
CA LEU A 518 -23.08 13.52 24.94
C LEU A 518 -22.26 13.08 23.72
N LEU A 519 -22.28 13.84 22.61
CA LEU A 519 -21.55 13.50 21.39
C LEU A 519 -20.03 13.40 21.58
N PRO A 520 -19.35 14.30 22.34
CA PRO A 520 -17.91 14.17 22.62
C PRO A 520 -17.50 12.81 23.20
N ASP A 521 -18.39 12.16 23.95
CA ASP A 521 -18.18 10.88 24.61
C ASP A 521 -18.93 9.73 23.93
N PHE A 522 -19.29 9.88 22.65
CA PHE A 522 -20.02 8.85 21.89
C PHE A 522 -19.30 7.50 21.90
N PHE A 523 -18.02 7.48 21.56
CA PHE A 523 -17.17 6.29 21.61
C PHE A 523 -16.71 6.03 23.05
N ASN A 524 -17.48 5.24 23.79
CA ASN A 524 -17.25 4.90 25.20
C ASN A 524 -17.50 3.41 25.48
N ALA A 525 -17.29 3.00 26.74
CA ALA A 525 -17.51 1.62 27.20
C ALA A 525 -18.91 1.09 26.86
N LYS A 526 -19.98 1.86 27.11
CA LYS A 526 -21.35 1.46 26.81
C LYS A 526 -21.53 1.09 25.33
N ARG A 527 -20.98 1.90 24.42
CA ARG A 527 -21.09 1.66 22.96
C ARG A 527 -20.19 0.52 22.52
N TYR A 528 -19.07 0.28 23.19
CA TYR A 528 -18.20 -0.87 22.92
C TYR A 528 -18.89 -2.17 23.34
N GLN A 529 -19.52 -2.19 24.52
CA GLN A 529 -20.30 -3.33 25.02
C GLN A 529 -21.50 -3.67 24.11
N LEU A 530 -22.08 -2.69 23.41
CA LEU A 530 -23.11 -2.92 22.40
C LEU A 530 -22.62 -3.76 21.21
N LEU A 531 -21.32 -3.79 20.94
CA LEU A 531 -20.76 -4.51 19.78
C LEU A 531 -20.42 -5.99 20.07
N LEU A 532 -20.28 -6.36 21.35
CA LEU A 532 -19.87 -7.70 21.76
C LEU A 532 -20.92 -8.80 21.51
N PRO A 533 -22.25 -8.56 21.68
CA PRO A 533 -23.26 -9.58 21.44
C PRO A 533 -23.18 -10.17 20.03
N ILE A 534 -23.43 -11.46 19.89
CA ILE A 534 -23.37 -12.13 18.58
C ILE A 534 -24.51 -11.70 17.66
N HIS A 535 -24.36 -11.98 16.37
CA HIS A 535 -25.39 -11.76 15.36
C HIS A 535 -25.48 -12.98 14.42
N HIS A 536 -26.68 -13.56 14.29
CA HIS A 536 -26.93 -14.80 13.53
C HIS A 536 -25.91 -15.93 13.81
N GLY A 537 -25.52 -16.11 15.07
CA GLY A 537 -24.55 -17.14 15.48
C GLY A 537 -23.07 -16.75 15.28
N GLY A 538 -22.78 -15.63 14.62
CA GLY A 538 -21.43 -15.12 14.40
C GLY A 538 -21.00 -14.05 15.41
N LEU A 539 -19.71 -14.00 15.72
CA LEU A 539 -19.10 -12.91 16.48
C LEU A 539 -19.15 -11.61 15.66
N VAL A 540 -19.38 -10.48 16.32
CA VAL A 540 -19.42 -9.15 15.69
C VAL A 540 -18.15 -8.38 16.01
N MET A 541 -17.84 -8.24 17.31
CA MET A 541 -16.63 -7.62 17.83
C MET A 541 -15.97 -8.55 18.83
N LEU A 542 -14.64 -8.67 18.78
CA LEU A 542 -13.90 -9.42 19.78
C LEU A 542 -13.70 -8.59 21.05
N PRO A 543 -13.90 -9.18 22.25
CA PRO A 543 -13.56 -8.50 23.49
C PRO A 543 -12.04 -8.35 23.59
N LEU A 544 -11.56 -7.12 23.79
CA LEU A 544 -10.13 -6.85 23.96
C LEU A 544 -9.67 -7.23 25.36
N VAL A 545 -8.61 -8.01 25.45
CA VAL A 545 -8.08 -8.53 26.72
C VAL A 545 -7.31 -7.43 27.45
N PRO A 546 -7.59 -7.12 28.72
CA PRO A 546 -6.78 -6.14 29.45
C PRO A 546 -5.31 -6.58 29.53
N PRO A 547 -4.32 -5.68 29.34
CA PRO A 547 -2.90 -6.04 29.34
C PRO A 547 -2.45 -6.78 30.61
N ALA A 548 -2.97 -6.39 31.78
CA ALA A 548 -2.68 -7.07 33.04
C ALA A 548 -3.15 -8.54 33.06
N VAL A 549 -4.29 -8.84 32.43
CA VAL A 549 -4.83 -10.21 32.33
C VAL A 549 -3.98 -11.03 31.35
N LEU A 550 -3.61 -10.45 30.20
CA LEU A 550 -2.74 -11.10 29.22
C LEU A 550 -1.36 -11.41 29.82
N ALA A 551 -0.76 -10.44 30.53
CA ALA A 551 0.53 -10.61 31.20
C ALA A 551 0.46 -11.68 32.30
N GLN A 552 -0.62 -11.71 33.09
CA GLN A 552 -0.82 -12.74 34.10
C GLN A 552 -0.93 -14.15 33.50
N LEU A 553 -1.66 -14.30 32.39
CA LEU A 553 -1.79 -15.57 31.68
C LEU A 553 -0.46 -16.05 31.12
N ILE A 554 0.30 -15.18 30.44
CA ILE A 554 1.62 -15.53 29.92
C ILE A 554 2.56 -15.90 31.07
N ARG A 555 2.48 -15.18 32.20
CA ARG A 555 3.23 -15.51 33.41
C ARG A 555 2.89 -16.89 33.96
N SER A 556 1.62 -17.23 34.07
CA SER A 556 1.16 -18.50 34.67
C SER A 556 1.36 -19.70 33.75
N ARG A 557 1.19 -19.56 32.42
CA ARG A 557 1.21 -20.68 31.47
C ARG A 557 2.51 -20.87 30.71
N VAL A 558 3.30 -19.80 30.62
CA VAL A 558 4.49 -19.78 29.76
C VAL A 558 5.74 -19.52 30.59
N THR A 559 5.84 -18.41 31.34
CA THR A 559 7.14 -17.98 31.89
C THR A 559 7.44 -18.44 33.32
N ALA A 560 6.58 -18.15 34.31
CA ALA A 560 6.80 -18.60 35.69
C ALA A 560 6.38 -20.07 35.88
N GLY A 561 5.33 -20.48 35.16
CA GLY A 561 4.77 -21.83 35.20
C GLY A 561 4.03 -22.13 36.49
N GLN A 562 2.70 -22.22 36.43
CA GLN A 562 1.82 -22.46 37.56
C GLN A 562 0.65 -23.38 37.13
N LYS A 563 -0.07 -23.95 38.11
CA LYS A 563 -1.34 -24.68 37.88
C LYS A 563 -1.25 -25.83 36.86
N GLY A 564 -0.14 -26.58 36.89
CA GLY A 564 0.08 -27.73 35.98
C GLY A 564 0.66 -27.36 34.61
N PHE A 565 1.01 -26.10 34.38
CA PHE A 565 1.71 -25.64 33.18
C PHE A 565 3.16 -25.31 33.57
N PRO A 566 4.14 -26.22 33.36
CA PRO A 566 5.53 -25.95 33.67
C PRO A 566 6.02 -24.76 32.84
N GLY A 567 6.86 -23.89 33.40
CA GLY A 567 7.56 -22.81 32.69
C GLY A 567 8.98 -23.22 32.25
N PRO A 568 9.76 -22.37 31.57
CA PRO A 568 11.09 -22.66 31.04
C PRO A 568 12.14 -23.11 32.07
N ASN A 569 11.86 -22.99 33.37
CA ASN A 569 12.70 -23.52 34.45
C ASN A 569 12.51 -25.03 34.72
N HIS A 570 11.56 -25.67 34.03
CA HIS A 570 11.19 -27.06 34.25
C HIS A 570 11.30 -27.85 32.95
N ALA A 571 11.97 -29.02 32.98
CA ALA A 571 12.27 -29.81 31.78
C ALA A 571 11.04 -30.15 30.93
N ASP A 572 9.89 -30.42 31.55
CA ASP A 572 8.63 -30.72 30.85
C ASP A 572 8.08 -29.56 29.99
N PHE A 573 8.52 -28.32 30.21
CA PHE A 573 8.22 -27.21 29.29
C PHE A 573 8.79 -27.51 27.89
N TRP A 574 9.98 -28.10 27.83
CA TRP A 574 10.71 -28.31 26.59
C TRP A 574 10.35 -29.62 25.86
N ARG A 575 9.70 -30.57 26.56
CA ARG A 575 9.38 -31.94 26.08
C ARG A 575 8.11 -32.05 25.20
N SER A 576 7.55 -30.96 24.67
CA SER A 576 6.33 -31.05 23.84
C SER A 576 6.64 -31.61 22.43
N GLU A 577 6.52 -32.93 22.25
CA GLU A 577 6.93 -33.68 21.03
C GLU A 577 5.91 -33.69 19.87
N SER A 578 4.75 -33.05 20.00
CA SER A 578 3.75 -33.05 18.93
C SER A 578 3.85 -31.80 18.05
N LEU A 579 4.00 -32.00 16.74
CA LEU A 579 3.85 -30.96 15.70
C LEU A 579 2.45 -30.31 15.69
N TRP A 580 1.48 -30.87 16.41
CA TRP A 580 0.07 -30.50 16.36
C TRP A 580 -0.51 -30.00 17.71
N THR A 581 0.25 -30.10 18.81
CA THR A 581 -0.12 -29.51 20.12
C THR A 581 0.80 -28.31 20.38
N HIS A 582 0.53 -27.23 19.66
CA HIS A 582 1.26 -25.96 19.74
C HIS A 582 1.16 -25.32 21.13
N TYR A 583 2.15 -24.53 21.53
CA TYR A 583 2.10 -23.64 22.69
C TYR A 583 0.89 -22.69 22.67
N TYR A 584 0.34 -22.45 21.49
CA TYR A 584 -0.98 -21.86 21.29
C TYR A 584 -2.05 -22.50 22.20
N SER A 585 -2.08 -23.83 22.35
CA SER A 585 -3.03 -24.56 23.21
C SER A 585 -2.88 -24.26 24.71
N ARG A 586 -1.71 -23.78 25.14
CA ARG A 586 -1.52 -23.31 26.53
C ARG A 586 -2.21 -21.97 26.78
N LEU A 587 -2.35 -21.16 25.74
CA LEU A 587 -3.06 -19.89 25.79
C LEU A 587 -4.55 -20.07 25.48
N VAL A 588 -4.88 -21.01 24.60
CA VAL A 588 -6.23 -21.36 24.13
C VAL A 588 -6.50 -22.85 24.40
N PRO A 589 -6.82 -23.23 25.66
CA PRO A 589 -7.06 -24.62 26.00
C PRO A 589 -8.44 -25.09 25.53
N ASP A 590 -8.53 -26.33 25.03
CA ASP A 590 -9.79 -26.96 24.59
C ASP A 590 -10.87 -26.98 25.68
N ASN A 591 -10.46 -27.03 26.95
CA ASN A 591 -11.35 -27.00 28.09
C ASN A 591 -11.27 -25.63 28.81
N PHE A 592 -12.34 -24.86 28.70
CA PHE A 592 -12.46 -23.52 29.30
C PHE A 592 -12.22 -23.48 30.81
N SER A 593 -12.53 -24.56 31.54
CA SER A 593 -12.25 -24.65 32.98
C SER A 593 -10.77 -24.61 33.30
N GLN A 594 -9.90 -24.92 32.34
CA GLN A 594 -8.46 -24.88 32.50
C GLN A 594 -7.91 -23.45 32.50
N LEU A 595 -8.64 -22.43 32.08
CA LEU A 595 -8.20 -21.02 32.13
C LEU A 595 -8.04 -20.52 33.58
N GLU A 596 -7.28 -19.45 33.78
CA GLU A 596 -7.12 -18.85 35.12
C GLU A 596 -8.40 -18.22 35.65
N SER A 597 -8.64 -18.22 36.96
CA SER A 597 -9.86 -17.66 37.57
C SER A 597 -10.14 -16.22 37.13
N GLY A 598 -9.18 -15.31 37.22
CA GLY A 598 -9.38 -13.91 36.81
C GLY A 598 -9.71 -13.74 35.32
N LEU A 599 -9.12 -14.54 34.44
CA LEU A 599 -9.44 -14.54 33.01
C LEU A 599 -10.82 -15.17 32.73
N ARG A 600 -11.14 -16.27 33.41
CA ARG A 600 -12.46 -16.92 33.30
C ARG A 600 -13.56 -15.98 33.77
N GLU A 601 -13.37 -15.32 34.90
CA GLU A 601 -14.30 -14.34 35.46
C GLU A 601 -14.47 -13.14 34.51
N TRP A 602 -13.38 -12.60 33.98
CA TRP A 602 -13.45 -11.52 32.99
C TRP A 602 -14.18 -11.94 31.71
N LEU A 603 -13.90 -13.12 31.15
CA LEU A 603 -14.58 -13.67 29.97
C LEU A 603 -16.05 -14.00 30.25
N GLN A 604 -16.36 -14.49 31.45
CA GLN A 604 -17.73 -14.76 31.89
C GLN A 604 -18.55 -13.46 31.97
N GLY A 605 -17.92 -12.36 32.36
CA GLY A 605 -18.53 -11.03 32.38
C GLY A 605 -18.77 -10.40 31.00
N GLN A 606 -18.22 -10.95 29.90
CA GLN A 606 -18.45 -10.41 28.56
C GLN A 606 -19.82 -10.80 28.00
N LYS A 607 -20.54 -9.83 27.43
CA LYS A 607 -21.84 -10.00 26.77
C LYS A 607 -21.68 -10.59 25.36
N LEU A 608 -21.47 -11.91 25.29
CA LEU A 608 -21.30 -12.69 24.04
C LEU A 608 -22.53 -13.55 23.70
N ASP A 609 -23.65 -13.28 24.37
CA ASP A 609 -24.97 -13.82 24.09
C ASP A 609 -25.64 -13.10 22.90
N GLY A 610 -26.74 -13.67 22.40
CA GLY A 610 -27.54 -13.03 21.35
C GLY A 610 -28.47 -11.97 21.94
N THR A 611 -28.92 -11.02 21.11
CA THR A 611 -29.84 -9.95 21.56
C THR A 611 -31.25 -10.44 21.90
N ASN A 612 -31.62 -11.66 21.47
CA ASN A 612 -32.83 -12.38 21.89
C ASN A 612 -32.41 -13.52 22.84
N THR A 613 -32.64 -13.31 24.13
CA THR A 613 -31.99 -14.03 25.23
C THR A 613 -32.68 -15.31 25.71
N ASP A 614 -33.77 -15.77 25.10
CA ASP A 614 -34.62 -16.74 25.81
C ASP A 614 -34.27 -18.23 25.66
N ASP A 615 -33.25 -18.62 24.86
CA ASP A 615 -33.00 -20.07 24.61
C ASP A 615 -31.53 -20.50 24.33
N THR A 616 -30.51 -19.69 24.65
CA THR A 616 -29.12 -20.17 24.46
C THR A 616 -28.65 -21.00 25.66
N ASP A 617 -28.42 -22.30 25.47
CA ASP A 617 -27.87 -23.16 26.53
C ASP A 617 -26.43 -22.77 26.95
N ALA A 618 -26.06 -23.16 28.18
CA ALA A 618 -24.77 -22.81 28.77
C ALA A 618 -23.55 -23.40 28.02
N ALA A 619 -23.73 -24.53 27.33
CA ALA A 619 -22.69 -25.19 26.55
C ALA A 619 -22.34 -24.37 25.31
N THR A 620 -23.36 -23.87 24.60
CA THR A 620 -23.22 -23.00 23.44
C THR A 620 -22.54 -21.68 23.81
N LEU A 621 -22.91 -21.06 24.93
CA LEU A 621 -22.27 -19.83 25.39
C LEU A 621 -20.79 -20.04 25.77
N THR A 622 -20.46 -21.18 26.38
CA THR A 622 -19.07 -21.56 26.70
C THR A 622 -18.25 -21.76 25.43
N GLY A 623 -18.80 -22.44 24.42
CA GLY A 623 -18.18 -22.57 23.10
C GLY A 623 -17.93 -21.24 22.41
N ARG A 624 -18.86 -20.28 22.50
CA ARG A 624 -18.70 -18.92 21.94
C ARG A 624 -17.59 -18.13 22.63
N ARG A 625 -17.51 -18.19 23.96
CA ARG A 625 -16.41 -17.56 24.73
C ARG A 625 -15.05 -18.13 24.33
N HIS A 626 -14.97 -19.45 24.16
CA HIS A 626 -13.76 -20.10 23.66
C HIS A 626 -13.41 -19.62 22.23
N LEU A 627 -14.39 -19.53 21.33
CA LEU A 627 -14.15 -19.04 19.97
C LEU A 627 -13.66 -17.59 19.94
N ALA A 628 -14.29 -16.69 20.70
CA ALA A 628 -13.86 -15.28 20.77
C ALA A 628 -12.42 -15.15 21.27
N TRP A 629 -12.07 -15.97 22.26
CA TRP A 629 -10.72 -16.04 22.81
C TRP A 629 -9.67 -16.57 21.82
N GLN A 630 -10.00 -17.66 21.12
CA GLN A 630 -9.18 -18.23 20.06
C GLN A 630 -8.91 -17.16 18.97
N ARG A 631 -9.97 -16.52 18.47
CA ARG A 631 -9.87 -15.48 17.43
C ARG A 631 -9.06 -14.27 17.87
N PHE A 632 -9.13 -13.88 19.15
CA PHE A 632 -8.29 -12.82 19.70
C PHE A 632 -6.80 -13.14 19.54
N PHE A 633 -6.37 -14.35 19.93
CA PHE A 633 -4.96 -14.73 19.79
C PHE A 633 -4.55 -14.97 18.35
N ASP A 634 -5.41 -15.58 17.52
CA ASP A 634 -5.15 -15.75 16.08
C ASP A 634 -4.81 -14.42 15.42
N ARG A 635 -5.57 -13.37 15.77
CA ARG A 635 -5.33 -12.01 15.26
C ARG A 635 -4.09 -11.40 15.84
N LEU A 636 -3.86 -11.53 17.15
CA LEU A 636 -2.75 -10.88 17.81
C LEU A 636 -1.40 -11.49 17.39
N TRP A 637 -1.31 -12.83 17.23
CA TRP A 637 -0.05 -13.58 17.15
C TRP A 637 1.02 -13.00 16.21
N ASP A 638 0.64 -12.56 15.01
CA ASP A 638 1.53 -11.94 13.99
C ASP A 638 0.98 -10.56 13.53
N LYS A 639 0.40 -9.79 14.46
CA LYS A 639 -0.23 -8.51 14.13
C LYS A 639 0.79 -7.40 13.87
N ARG A 640 1.36 -7.38 12.68
CA ARG A 640 2.32 -6.38 12.19
C ARG A 640 1.90 -4.92 12.39
N ALA A 641 0.61 -4.62 12.30
CA ALA A 641 0.08 -3.28 12.53
C ALA A 641 0.39 -2.74 13.95
N LEU A 642 0.42 -3.61 14.96
CA LEU A 642 0.79 -3.21 16.32
C LEU A 642 2.29 -2.95 16.46
N VAL A 643 3.13 -3.62 15.67
CA VAL A 643 4.57 -3.36 15.58
C VAL A 643 4.82 -1.98 14.96
N ASP A 644 4.17 -1.69 13.83
CA ASP A 644 4.24 -0.38 13.19
C ASP A 644 3.71 0.73 14.13
N TYR A 645 2.64 0.46 14.90
CA TYR A 645 2.12 1.41 15.87
C TYR A 645 3.13 1.65 17.00
N ALA A 646 3.74 0.60 17.55
CA ALA A 646 4.75 0.72 18.60
C ALA A 646 5.98 1.52 18.13
N GLN A 647 6.38 1.36 16.87
CA GLN A 647 7.54 2.03 16.27
C GLN A 647 7.21 3.31 15.48
N ARG A 648 5.95 3.77 15.48
CA ARG A 648 5.44 4.85 14.62
C ARG A 648 6.26 6.14 14.65
N GLY A 649 6.76 6.54 15.83
CA GLY A 649 7.57 7.75 15.97
C GLY A 649 8.87 7.68 15.17
N TRP A 650 9.49 6.49 15.10
CA TRP A 650 10.69 6.26 14.29
C TRP A 650 10.37 6.14 12.81
N LEU A 651 9.29 5.42 12.45
CA LEU A 651 8.85 5.33 11.05
C LEU A 651 8.59 6.70 10.44
N MET A 652 7.96 7.62 11.19
CA MET A 652 7.73 9.00 10.75
C MET A 652 9.01 9.82 10.56
N ARG A 653 10.05 9.58 11.37
CA ARG A 653 11.36 10.24 11.23
C ARG A 653 12.13 9.68 10.04
N TRP A 654 12.04 8.38 9.82
CA TRP A 654 12.76 7.70 8.75
C TRP A 654 12.14 7.99 7.38
N PHE A 655 10.82 8.09 7.29
CA PHE A 655 10.10 8.21 6.02
C PHE A 655 9.04 9.32 6.05
N PRO A 656 9.43 10.59 6.28
CA PRO A 656 8.47 11.70 6.42
C PRO A 656 7.65 11.97 5.16
N ASP A 657 8.21 11.73 3.98
CA ASP A 657 7.60 12.02 2.68
C ASP A 657 6.89 10.80 2.06
N TYR A 658 6.87 9.66 2.75
CA TYR A 658 6.23 8.46 2.23
C TYR A 658 4.71 8.56 2.37
N ASP A 659 4.02 8.65 1.22
CA ASP A 659 2.56 8.63 1.16
C ASP A 659 2.06 7.27 0.65
N PRO A 660 1.44 6.46 1.52
CA PRO A 660 0.91 5.16 1.14
C PRO A 660 -0.27 5.26 0.17
N THR A 661 -0.95 6.41 0.06
CA THR A 661 -2.17 6.56 -0.76
C THR A 661 -1.90 6.83 -2.24
N LEU A 662 -0.63 7.02 -2.62
CA LEU A 662 -0.24 7.24 -4.01
C LEU A 662 -0.31 5.94 -4.84
N PRO A 663 -0.68 6.00 -6.13
CA PRO A 663 -0.76 4.82 -6.99
C PRO A 663 0.54 3.98 -7.00
N GLY A 664 0.41 2.69 -6.70
CA GLY A 664 1.54 1.75 -6.61
C GLY A 664 2.33 1.80 -5.30
N GLN A 665 2.14 2.79 -4.42
CA GLN A 665 2.79 2.86 -3.10
C GLN A 665 2.09 2.02 -2.03
N MET A 666 0.80 1.71 -2.21
CA MET A 666 -0.01 0.81 -1.36
C MET A 666 0.44 -0.67 -1.37
N GLU A 667 1.41 -1.07 -2.21
CA GLU A 667 1.79 -2.48 -2.35
C GLU A 667 2.75 -2.93 -1.24
N ASP A 668 2.54 -4.13 -0.67
CA ASP A 668 3.38 -4.71 0.40
C ASP A 668 4.89 -4.66 0.10
N VAL A 669 5.24 -4.79 -1.20
CA VAL A 669 6.62 -4.77 -1.68
C VAL A 669 7.15 -3.37 -1.96
N ASN A 670 6.32 -2.32 -2.06
CA ASN A 670 6.71 -0.97 -2.47
C ASN A 670 6.74 0.06 -1.32
N ARG A 671 7.05 -0.39 -0.10
CA ARG A 671 7.38 0.47 1.06
C ARG A 671 8.87 0.46 1.38
N PRO A 672 9.43 1.50 2.05
CA PRO A 672 10.88 1.62 2.26
C PRO A 672 11.43 0.87 3.49
N TRP A 673 10.60 0.08 4.18
CA TRP A 673 11.00 -0.81 5.30
C TRP A 673 10.49 -2.23 5.14
N ASP A 674 11.05 -3.13 5.93
CA ASP A 674 10.59 -4.52 6.06
C ASP A 674 10.41 -4.94 7.52
N TYR A 675 9.83 -6.10 7.76
CA TYR A 675 9.80 -6.72 9.08
C TYR A 675 11.02 -7.63 9.28
N ASP A 676 11.94 -7.20 10.13
CA ASP A 676 13.11 -7.97 10.54
C ASP A 676 12.83 -8.77 11.82
N HIS A 677 13.41 -9.96 11.91
CA HIS A 677 13.36 -10.76 13.13
C HIS A 677 14.49 -10.33 14.06
N ILE A 678 14.18 -9.97 15.32
CA ILE A 678 15.19 -9.57 16.31
C ILE A 678 16.10 -10.77 16.62
N HIS A 679 15.52 -11.89 17.06
CA HIS A 679 16.21 -13.17 17.06
C HIS A 679 16.18 -13.75 15.64
N PRO A 680 17.35 -13.95 15.01
CA PRO A 680 17.46 -14.29 13.60
C PRO A 680 16.68 -15.54 13.18
N GLN A 681 16.09 -15.47 11.98
CA GLN A 681 15.36 -16.59 11.38
C GLN A 681 16.26 -17.78 11.03
N ALA A 682 17.54 -17.60 10.65
CA ALA A 682 18.38 -18.74 10.27
C ALA A 682 18.93 -19.55 11.46
N LEU A 683 18.80 -19.05 12.69
CA LEU A 683 19.04 -19.87 13.88
C LEU A 683 17.82 -20.75 14.21
N ARG A 684 16.65 -20.51 13.61
CA ARG A 684 15.46 -21.34 13.78
C ARG A 684 15.68 -22.70 13.12
N CYS A 685 15.46 -23.78 13.87
CA CYS A 685 15.52 -25.14 13.38
C CYS A 685 14.21 -25.90 13.69
N ASN A 686 13.90 -26.91 12.88
CA ASN A 686 12.65 -27.68 13.02
C ASN A 686 12.70 -28.64 14.22
N GLU A 687 13.91 -28.98 14.67
CA GLU A 687 14.20 -29.83 15.82
C GLU A 687 14.28 -29.04 17.14
N ALA A 688 14.16 -27.71 17.12
CA ALA A 688 14.02 -26.93 18.33
C ALA A 688 12.74 -27.34 19.10
N PRO A 689 12.74 -27.23 20.44
CA PRO A 689 11.54 -27.42 21.25
C PRO A 689 10.34 -26.63 20.70
N GLY A 690 9.13 -27.21 20.80
CA GLY A 690 7.89 -26.61 20.31
C GLY A 690 7.69 -25.16 20.76
N ALA A 691 8.02 -24.86 22.02
CA ALA A 691 7.99 -23.51 22.61
C ALA A 691 8.72 -22.47 21.77
N ILE A 692 9.95 -22.79 21.39
CA ILE A 692 10.81 -21.91 20.59
C ILE A 692 10.20 -21.74 19.20
N ARG A 693 9.78 -22.84 18.56
CA ARG A 693 9.25 -22.79 17.19
C ARG A 693 8.02 -21.90 17.07
N ASP A 694 7.16 -21.91 18.09
CA ASP A 694 5.93 -21.12 18.11
C ASP A 694 6.20 -19.66 18.47
N TRP A 695 6.87 -19.39 19.60
CA TRP A 695 7.11 -18.01 20.06
C TRP A 695 8.09 -17.23 19.20
N HIS A 696 9.02 -17.90 18.52
CA HIS A 696 9.93 -17.26 17.56
C HIS A 696 9.18 -16.62 16.38
N ARG A 697 8.00 -17.15 16.02
CA ARG A 697 7.10 -16.61 14.97
C ARG A 697 6.12 -15.55 15.48
N SER A 698 6.08 -15.29 16.78
CA SER A 698 5.18 -14.27 17.33
C SER A 698 5.65 -12.86 16.97
N LEU A 699 4.73 -11.89 17.00
CA LEU A 699 5.01 -10.47 16.80
C LEU A 699 6.11 -9.95 17.75
N GLY A 700 6.29 -10.59 18.91
CA GLY A 700 7.31 -10.23 19.90
C GLY A 700 8.72 -10.31 19.34
N ASN A 701 8.94 -11.11 18.30
CA ASN A 701 10.21 -11.21 17.59
C ASN A 701 10.35 -10.31 16.36
N LEU A 702 9.32 -9.53 16.00
CA LEU A 702 9.33 -8.70 14.80
C LEU A 702 9.58 -7.23 15.11
N ARG A 703 10.35 -6.56 14.24
CA ARG A 703 10.48 -5.10 14.21
C ARG A 703 10.35 -4.60 12.77
N ALA A 704 9.69 -3.46 12.58
CA ALA A 704 9.78 -2.69 11.35
C ALA A 704 11.17 -2.05 11.25
N TRP A 705 11.86 -2.24 10.14
CA TRP A 705 13.26 -1.82 9.98
C TRP A 705 13.56 -1.32 8.56
N PRO A 706 14.30 -0.21 8.38
CA PRO A 706 14.64 0.31 7.05
C PRO A 706 15.34 -0.75 6.19
N LEU A 707 14.98 -0.82 4.90
CA LEU A 707 15.53 -1.83 3.97
C LEU A 707 17.06 -1.80 3.90
N GLU A 708 17.62 -0.60 4.00
CA GLU A 708 19.05 -0.29 3.92
C GLU A 708 19.82 -0.74 5.18
N LEU A 709 19.16 -0.68 6.34
CA LEU A 709 19.76 -1.03 7.63
C LEU A 709 19.57 -2.50 7.98
N ASN A 710 18.74 -3.22 7.23
CA ASN A 710 18.57 -4.64 7.46
C ASN A 710 19.87 -5.35 7.06
N ARG A 711 20.61 -5.84 8.06
CA ARG A 711 22.01 -6.25 7.89
C ARG A 711 22.20 -7.55 7.12
N ALA A 712 21.15 -8.21 6.64
CA ALA A 712 21.17 -9.48 5.91
C ALA A 712 21.78 -10.68 6.66
N ASP A 713 22.60 -10.47 7.69
CA ASP A 713 23.21 -11.51 8.51
C ASP A 713 22.12 -12.24 9.28
N GLN A 714 21.63 -13.30 8.64
CA GLN A 714 20.61 -14.19 9.17
C GLN A 714 21.10 -14.95 10.42
N HIS A 715 22.34 -14.72 10.86
CA HIS A 715 22.95 -15.32 12.05
C HIS A 715 23.36 -14.30 13.11
N ALA A 716 23.28 -12.99 12.82
CA ALA A 716 23.70 -11.96 13.78
C ALA A 716 22.85 -12.07 15.06
N ALA A 717 23.53 -12.20 16.19
CA ALA A 717 22.85 -12.31 17.48
C ALA A 717 22.13 -11.00 17.80
N PRO A 718 21.08 -11.02 18.65
CA PRO A 718 20.46 -9.78 19.12
C PRO A 718 21.47 -8.82 19.76
N ALA A 719 22.52 -9.33 20.43
CA ALA A 719 23.63 -8.53 20.93
C ALA A 719 24.28 -7.66 19.83
N ASP A 720 24.59 -8.28 18.69
CA ASP A 720 25.22 -7.60 17.54
C ASP A 720 24.22 -6.67 16.82
N LYS A 721 22.96 -7.10 16.72
CA LYS A 721 21.90 -6.31 16.06
C LYS A 721 21.50 -5.06 16.86
N LEU A 722 21.61 -5.10 18.18
CA LEU A 722 20.99 -4.11 19.08
C LEU A 722 21.98 -3.33 19.94
N ASP A 723 23.22 -3.78 20.11
CA ASP A 723 24.21 -3.11 20.97
C ASP A 723 25.56 -2.84 20.30
N ALA A 724 25.76 -3.35 19.07
CA ALA A 724 26.91 -2.95 18.28
C ALA A 724 26.94 -1.42 18.09
N ALA A 725 28.13 -0.84 18.11
CA ALA A 725 28.33 0.58 17.88
C ALA A 725 27.69 0.99 16.54
N PRO A 726 26.74 1.95 16.52
CA PRO A 726 26.07 2.35 15.29
C PRO A 726 27.07 2.82 14.24
N ASP A 727 26.97 2.19 13.08
CA ASP A 727 27.78 2.54 11.92
C ASP A 727 27.26 3.84 11.29
N ARG A 728 27.82 4.21 10.14
CA ARG A 728 27.39 5.42 9.42
C ARG A 728 25.92 5.32 8.97
N ASP A 729 25.49 4.15 8.53
CA ASP A 729 24.14 3.97 7.99
C ASP A 729 23.13 4.10 9.14
N ASP A 730 23.38 3.49 10.30
CA ASP A 730 22.54 3.68 11.49
C ASP A 730 22.41 5.17 11.88
N ARG A 731 23.52 5.92 11.82
CA ARG A 731 23.55 7.37 12.15
C ARG A 731 22.77 8.22 11.15
N ASN A 732 22.73 7.83 9.87
CA ASN A 732 21.89 8.49 8.85
C ASN A 732 20.39 8.37 9.16
N PHE A 733 20.01 7.39 9.97
CA PHE A 733 18.65 7.20 10.49
C PHE A 733 18.46 7.73 11.92
N GLY A 734 19.42 8.52 12.43
CA GLY A 734 19.36 9.17 13.73
C GLY A 734 19.66 8.26 14.92
N MET A 735 20.32 7.12 14.70
CA MET A 735 20.73 6.19 15.76
C MET A 735 22.23 6.33 16.04
N HIS A 736 22.60 6.77 17.25
CA HIS A 736 23.98 7.12 17.60
C HIS A 736 24.61 6.21 18.66
N ALA A 737 23.79 5.48 19.41
CA ALA A 737 24.23 4.41 20.33
C ALA A 737 23.31 3.18 20.25
N GLY A 738 23.75 2.02 20.77
CA GLY A 738 22.94 0.78 20.81
C GLY A 738 21.57 0.98 21.49
N ARG A 739 21.51 1.84 22.52
CA ARG A 739 20.24 2.25 23.15
C ARG A 739 19.24 2.87 22.16
N ASP A 740 19.71 3.57 21.13
CA ASP A 740 18.85 4.18 20.13
C ASP A 740 18.29 3.10 19.19
N VAL A 741 19.09 2.08 18.85
CA VAL A 741 18.67 0.90 18.08
C VAL A 741 17.63 0.07 18.85
N ARG A 742 17.82 -0.13 20.16
CA ARG A 742 16.84 -0.79 21.04
C ARG A 742 15.54 -0.02 21.15
N LYS A 743 15.60 1.30 21.38
CA LYS A 743 14.42 2.18 21.37
C LYS A 743 13.71 2.16 20.01
N ALA A 744 14.46 2.21 18.92
CA ALA A 744 13.93 2.11 17.56
C ALA A 744 13.27 0.76 17.31
N SER A 745 13.77 -0.32 17.91
CA SER A 745 13.21 -1.67 17.86
C SER A 745 12.09 -1.91 18.88
N PHE A 746 11.68 -0.89 19.65
CA PHE A 746 10.70 -1.02 20.74
C PHE A 746 11.09 -2.12 21.74
N ILE A 747 12.31 -2.03 22.29
CA ILE A 747 12.82 -2.92 23.34
C ILE A 747 13.00 -2.11 24.61
N GLU A 748 12.45 -2.62 25.72
CA GLU A 748 12.60 -1.99 27.04
C GLU A 748 13.97 -2.31 27.65
N GLU A 749 14.72 -1.25 27.99
CA GLU A 749 16.12 -1.36 28.44
C GLU A 749 16.27 -2.17 29.73
N ASP A 750 15.40 -1.92 30.71
CA ASP A 750 15.52 -2.51 32.05
C ASP A 750 14.83 -3.88 32.16
N GLN A 751 13.85 -4.17 31.27
CA GLN A 751 12.98 -5.35 31.38
C GLN A 751 13.31 -6.43 30.34
N GLU A 752 13.66 -6.04 29.11
CA GLU A 752 13.72 -6.96 27.97
C GLU A 752 15.13 -7.17 27.45
N TRP A 753 15.99 -6.14 27.53
CA TRP A 753 17.30 -6.16 26.88
C TRP A 753 18.18 -7.32 27.34
N ALA A 754 18.24 -7.59 28.65
CA ALA A 754 19.03 -8.70 29.19
C ALA A 754 18.62 -10.04 28.55
N PHE A 755 17.32 -10.27 28.37
CA PHE A 755 16.82 -11.49 27.72
C PHE A 755 17.20 -11.57 26.25
N TRP A 756 17.12 -10.46 25.50
CA TRP A 756 17.58 -10.43 24.10
C TRP A 756 19.07 -10.69 23.98
N ARG A 757 19.89 -10.00 24.77
CA ARG A 757 21.35 -10.19 24.80
C ARG A 757 21.73 -11.64 25.09
N ASP A 758 21.03 -12.26 26.05
CA ASP A 758 21.34 -13.60 26.55
C ASP A 758 20.64 -14.71 25.75
N SER A 759 19.82 -14.37 24.75
CA SER A 759 19.07 -15.33 23.93
C SER A 759 19.93 -16.12 22.95
N VAL A 760 21.17 -15.71 22.72
CA VAL A 760 22.16 -16.45 21.90
C VAL A 760 23.38 -16.74 22.77
N PRO A 761 23.98 -17.94 22.72
CA PRO A 761 25.16 -18.26 23.53
C PRO A 761 26.32 -17.29 23.28
N ALA A 762 27.03 -16.92 24.35
CA ALA A 762 28.18 -16.04 24.27
C ALA A 762 29.38 -16.71 23.58
N GLY A 763 30.11 -15.95 22.77
CA GLY A 763 31.33 -16.39 22.07
C GLY A 763 31.18 -16.38 20.55
N SER A 764 32.28 -16.13 19.82
CA SER A 764 32.29 -16.00 18.36
C SER A 764 32.11 -17.32 17.58
N GLN A 765 32.06 -18.46 18.28
CA GLN A 765 31.88 -19.80 17.71
C GLN A 765 30.88 -20.59 18.55
N PHE A 766 29.60 -20.25 18.47
CA PHE A 766 28.51 -21.08 19.02
C PHE A 766 27.91 -21.94 17.91
N ASP A 767 27.30 -23.07 18.28
CA ASP A 767 26.60 -23.92 17.31
C ASP A 767 25.34 -23.21 16.79
N PRO A 768 25.19 -22.95 15.48
CA PRO A 768 23.99 -22.32 14.92
C PRO A 768 22.70 -23.11 15.19
N ARG A 769 22.80 -24.40 15.54
CA ARG A 769 21.70 -25.29 15.93
C ARG A 769 21.53 -25.41 17.44
N TYR A 770 22.08 -24.50 18.25
CA TYR A 770 21.99 -24.56 19.72
C TYR A 770 20.55 -24.72 20.23
N LEU A 771 19.57 -24.15 19.53
CA LEU A 771 18.14 -24.28 19.86
C LEU A 771 17.62 -25.74 19.80
N ALA A 772 18.23 -26.61 19.00
CA ALA A 772 17.91 -28.05 18.94
C ALA A 772 18.66 -28.87 20.00
N LYS A 773 19.67 -28.30 20.65
CA LYS A 773 20.56 -28.99 21.59
C LYS A 773 20.14 -28.79 23.06
N TYR A 774 18.85 -28.60 23.32
CA TYR A 774 18.36 -28.62 24.70
C TYR A 774 18.68 -30.00 25.34
N PRO A 775 19.22 -30.08 26.57
CA PRO A 775 19.38 -29.01 27.57
C PRO A 775 20.72 -28.26 27.56
N ASP A 776 21.68 -28.57 26.67
CA ASP A 776 23.04 -28.00 26.66
C ASP A 776 23.07 -26.46 26.60
N PHE A 777 22.02 -25.84 26.04
CA PHE A 777 21.85 -24.38 25.91
C PHE A 777 20.56 -23.85 26.56
N GLU A 778 20.10 -24.49 27.64
CA GLU A 778 18.86 -24.13 28.34
C GLU A 778 18.76 -22.62 28.69
N HIS A 779 19.87 -22.00 29.11
CA HIS A 779 19.89 -20.57 29.43
C HIS A 779 19.47 -19.68 28.25
N ALA A 780 20.06 -19.91 27.07
CA ALA A 780 19.77 -19.12 25.87
C ALA A 780 18.34 -19.38 25.36
N CYS A 781 17.91 -20.64 25.34
CA CYS A 781 16.54 -21.03 25.02
C CYS A 781 15.53 -20.34 25.94
N ARG A 782 15.78 -20.32 27.26
CA ARG A 782 14.94 -19.64 28.25
C ARG A 782 14.91 -18.13 28.02
N ALA A 783 16.06 -17.50 27.80
CA ALA A 783 16.16 -16.07 27.55
C ALA A 783 15.36 -15.67 26.29
N LEU A 784 15.40 -16.46 25.22
CA LEU A 784 14.60 -16.22 24.01
C LEU A 784 13.08 -16.24 24.28
N ILE A 785 12.59 -17.21 25.08
CA ILE A 785 11.18 -17.27 25.47
C ILE A 785 10.79 -16.04 26.29
N LEU A 786 11.61 -15.63 27.26
CA LEU A 786 11.35 -14.45 28.08
C LEU A 786 11.35 -13.16 27.25
N ALA A 787 12.31 -13.01 26.33
CA ALA A 787 12.42 -11.85 25.45
C ALA A 787 11.19 -11.69 24.54
N THR A 788 10.82 -12.77 23.83
CA THR A 788 9.69 -12.75 22.88
C THR A 788 8.35 -12.58 23.58
N THR A 789 8.12 -13.27 24.69
CA THR A 789 6.85 -13.17 25.45
C THR A 789 6.68 -11.83 26.17
N SER A 790 7.76 -11.27 26.73
CA SER A 790 7.73 -9.95 27.34
C SER A 790 7.37 -8.88 26.31
N ARG A 791 8.11 -8.84 25.19
CA ARG A 791 7.87 -7.84 24.15
C ARG A 791 6.52 -7.98 23.47
N PHE A 792 6.00 -9.20 23.34
CA PHE A 792 4.63 -9.46 22.89
C PHE A 792 3.60 -8.74 23.80
N CYS A 793 3.75 -8.85 25.12
CA CYS A 793 2.92 -8.12 26.08
C CYS A 793 3.12 -6.61 25.98
N SER A 794 4.36 -6.13 25.94
CA SER A 794 4.70 -4.71 25.93
C SER A 794 4.14 -3.99 24.70
N ILE A 795 4.22 -4.61 23.51
CA ILE A 795 3.65 -4.05 22.27
C ILE A 795 2.13 -3.91 22.39
N TYR A 796 1.46 -4.97 22.85
CA TYR A 796 0.00 -4.94 23.01
C TYR A 796 -0.42 -3.93 24.08
N ALA A 797 0.27 -3.88 25.22
CA ALA A 797 0.01 -2.94 26.30
C ALA A 797 0.20 -1.49 25.84
N HIS A 798 1.27 -1.19 25.11
CA HIS A 798 1.50 0.15 24.59
C HIS A 798 0.42 0.60 23.61
N TRP A 799 0.00 -0.28 22.70
CA TRP A 799 -1.15 0.01 21.84
C TRP A 799 -2.43 0.27 22.65
N PHE A 800 -2.71 -0.59 23.63
CA PHE A 800 -3.90 -0.50 24.48
C PHE A 800 -3.95 0.77 25.32
N ASP A 801 -2.83 1.14 25.95
CA ASP A 801 -2.74 2.27 26.86
C ASP A 801 -2.67 3.61 26.12
N GLN A 802 -1.89 3.69 25.03
CA GLN A 802 -1.77 4.93 24.24
C GLN A 802 -3.12 5.32 23.62
N LEU A 803 -3.93 4.33 23.22
CA LEU A 803 -5.26 4.53 22.67
C LEU A 803 -6.38 4.53 23.72
N ALA A 804 -6.05 4.53 25.01
CA ALA A 804 -7.01 4.58 26.12
C ALA A 804 -8.10 3.49 26.07
N LEU A 805 -7.76 2.29 25.56
CA LEU A 805 -8.72 1.19 25.40
C LEU A 805 -9.23 0.63 26.73
N GLY A 806 -8.51 0.91 27.82
CA GLY A 806 -8.98 0.59 29.18
C GLY A 806 -10.28 1.29 29.53
N GLU A 807 -10.53 2.50 28.99
CA GLU A 807 -11.78 3.24 29.18
C GLU A 807 -12.97 2.59 28.44
N LEU A 808 -12.74 1.58 27.59
CA LEU A 808 -13.80 0.83 26.90
C LEU A 808 -14.23 -0.45 27.63
N GLN A 809 -13.49 -0.84 28.68
CA GLN A 809 -13.63 -2.16 29.31
C GLN A 809 -14.65 -2.22 30.44
N ARG A 810 -15.02 -1.10 31.06
CA ARG A 810 -15.93 -1.08 32.22
C ARG A 810 -16.84 0.16 32.13
N GLU A 811 -18.13 -0.03 32.41
CA GLU A 811 -19.08 1.06 32.67
C GLU A 811 -18.88 1.65 34.06
#